data_AF-A0A533BAT5-F1
#
_entry.id   AF-A0A533BAT5-F1
#
_cell.length_a   1.000
_cell.length_b   1.000
_cell.length_c   1.000
_cell.angle_alpha   90.00
_cell.angle_beta   90.00
_cell.angle_gamma   90.00
#
_symmetry.space_group_name_H-M   'P 1'
#
loop_
_entity.id
_entity.type
_entity.pdbx_description
1 polymer ?
#
loop_
_entity_poly.entity_id
_entity_poly.type
_entity_poly.pdbx_seq_one_letter_code
_entity_poly.pdbx_strand_id
1 'polypeptide(L)'
;MLVKNMHRFNHLWIFLAWLACSIQTTAAASHATEFVRTLPLHPEVEWFRQLHEQGVQLRHQFNDVQDAARQGPRITDELRREYVSLQAGLSHLVETHRLTMLKGQRESGGRRTLLHTSLAVMAGSELLANFHAFAAVRNVWPDEFVGWNHRHPLDALQEVSPDAGSTQDQGQQQRRLFRTALHSLRQLQSELESLWVERDQDIRALYPIGVEERLHHAEQQLALLLAGMGEEDLGRDLQALQALIEQSTEARQHWASIASALEADIADEGGIIRGDRHVRIHTVEETYLRLRRDLYRLTFKHLPKLSRQGIPYQNAFRLRAIGLALLSAMTLYDNAECLRSHFVVIPGMRPLLNQEDPARQIPSAFWDQVEREFARPEYRAYVDAGLTALQQELARAGKAGVVGDPFLTEVLHQAARSTAWGERKQAEAKTRMMRVFDHHRKRIHQFEASLFPFITFNLSKVFGNVIGLVEFRKGKLFENMEWTRYVRAQLQPGDLLLERTPFRLTDVFIPGHFGHVALYVGTEDELRTMDLLDHPLVVSHIQEIRAGRTIVEALRDGTQINTVDHFLNVDDLAILRPKSDAIDRQDVKRAITLAFSHIGKTYDFGFDTNTWDRITCSELAFDTYVNVRWPFGKVGNAYTIAPDDVASLAGSHTSQPFELVTFIHDGRVMHDRTSGVLSEESYAQVLDRRKKPTEYGAWVREW
;
A
#
# COMPACT_ATOMS: atom_id res chain seq x y z
N MET A 1 -26.61 -48.65 -15.53
CA MET A 1 -25.63 -49.68 -15.10
C MET A 1 -24.50 -49.88 -16.14
N LEU A 2 -24.13 -48.86 -16.93
CA LEU A 2 -23.06 -48.95 -17.94
C LEU A 2 -22.10 -47.74 -17.96
N VAL A 3 -22.10 -46.89 -16.93
CA VAL A 3 -21.16 -45.75 -16.79
C VAL A 3 -20.32 -45.81 -15.49
N LYS A 4 -20.57 -46.78 -14.61
CA LYS A 4 -19.82 -46.94 -13.35
C LYS A 4 -18.56 -47.82 -13.44
N ASN A 5 -18.23 -48.37 -14.61
CA ASN A 5 -17.08 -49.28 -14.78
C ASN A 5 -15.90 -48.72 -15.59
N MET A 6 -15.97 -47.49 -16.12
CA MET A 6 -14.86 -46.93 -16.93
C MET A 6 -13.70 -46.34 -16.09
N HIS A 7 -13.93 -45.90 -14.84
CA HIS A 7 -12.85 -45.31 -14.03
C HIS A 7 -11.93 -46.33 -13.34
N ARG A 8 -12.37 -47.59 -13.16
CA ARG A 8 -11.49 -48.63 -12.60
C ARG A 8 -10.58 -49.30 -13.63
N PHE A 9 -10.88 -49.17 -14.92
CA PHE A 9 -10.03 -49.70 -15.99
C PHE A 9 -8.84 -48.78 -16.35
N ASN A 10 -8.94 -47.46 -16.18
CA ASN A 10 -7.82 -46.54 -16.43
C ASN A 10 -6.73 -46.61 -15.36
N HIS A 11 -7.07 -46.78 -14.09
CA HIS A 11 -6.05 -46.89 -13.04
C HIS A 11 -5.30 -48.23 -13.07
N LEU A 12 -5.97 -49.33 -13.49
CA LEU A 12 -5.29 -50.62 -13.65
C LEU A 12 -4.40 -50.63 -14.89
N TRP A 13 -4.78 -49.98 -16.00
CA TRP A 13 -3.92 -49.82 -17.16
C TRP A 13 -2.77 -48.82 -16.93
N ILE A 14 -2.98 -47.73 -16.17
CA ILE A 14 -1.90 -46.81 -15.79
C ILE A 14 -0.97 -47.45 -14.77
N PHE A 15 -1.49 -48.25 -13.83
CA PHE A 15 -0.66 -48.98 -12.87
C PHE A 15 0.06 -50.16 -13.54
N LEU A 16 -0.57 -50.88 -14.48
CA LEU A 16 0.09 -51.91 -15.28
C LEU A 16 1.02 -51.33 -16.35
N ALA A 17 0.77 -50.14 -16.89
CA ALA A 17 1.70 -49.43 -17.76
C ALA A 17 2.84 -48.79 -16.96
N TRP A 18 2.61 -48.35 -15.72
CA TRP A 18 3.65 -47.89 -14.81
C TRP A 18 4.46 -49.07 -14.26
N LEU A 19 3.83 -50.22 -13.98
CA LEU A 19 4.51 -51.48 -13.59
C LEU A 19 5.21 -52.11 -14.80
N ALA A 20 4.65 -52.07 -16.00
CA ALA A 20 5.32 -52.52 -17.22
C ALA A 20 6.44 -51.56 -17.62
N CYS A 21 6.29 -50.24 -17.43
CA CYS A 21 7.35 -49.26 -17.65
C CYS A 21 8.44 -49.36 -16.56
N SER A 22 8.10 -49.62 -15.30
CA SER A 22 9.08 -49.81 -14.20
C SER A 22 9.74 -51.19 -14.21
N ILE A 23 9.05 -52.24 -14.66
CA ILE A 23 9.63 -53.57 -14.91
C ILE A 23 10.43 -53.55 -16.22
N GLN A 24 10.01 -52.82 -17.26
CA GLN A 24 10.83 -52.63 -18.46
C GLN A 24 12.01 -51.68 -18.23
N THR A 25 11.93 -50.67 -17.34
CA THR A 25 13.12 -49.86 -16.99
C THR A 25 14.05 -50.60 -16.04
N THR A 26 13.57 -51.47 -15.15
CA THR A 26 14.45 -52.32 -14.32
C THR A 26 15.00 -53.53 -15.08
N ALA A 27 14.25 -54.13 -16.01
CA ALA A 27 14.72 -55.22 -16.88
C ALA A 27 15.55 -54.74 -18.07
N ALA A 28 15.27 -53.54 -18.63
CA ALA A 28 16.15 -52.92 -19.62
C ALA A 28 17.38 -52.29 -18.96
N ALA A 29 17.30 -51.81 -17.71
CA ALA A 29 18.48 -51.45 -16.94
C ALA A 29 19.31 -52.69 -16.56
N SER A 30 18.70 -53.84 -16.23
CA SER A 30 19.45 -55.07 -15.92
C SER A 30 20.08 -55.71 -17.17
N HIS A 31 19.45 -55.63 -18.34
CA HIS A 31 20.04 -56.11 -19.60
C HIS A 31 21.01 -55.10 -20.26
N ALA A 32 20.85 -53.79 -20.04
CA ALA A 32 21.86 -52.80 -20.45
C ALA A 32 23.07 -52.74 -19.51
N THR A 33 22.92 -53.11 -18.23
CA THR A 33 24.05 -53.18 -17.27
C THR A 33 24.98 -54.35 -17.50
N GLU A 34 24.55 -55.40 -18.19
CA GLU A 34 25.40 -56.56 -18.49
C GLU A 34 26.32 -56.33 -19.71
N PHE A 35 25.91 -55.47 -20.66
CA PHE A 35 26.66 -55.25 -21.91
C PHE A 35 27.70 -54.12 -21.84
N VAL A 36 27.62 -53.21 -20.86
CA VAL A 36 28.56 -52.07 -20.71
C VAL A 36 29.77 -52.40 -19.82
N ARG A 37 29.80 -53.57 -19.15
CA ARG A 37 30.86 -53.96 -18.20
C ARG A 37 32.20 -54.39 -18.82
N THR A 38 32.37 -54.36 -20.14
CA THR A 38 33.52 -54.97 -20.82
C THR A 38 34.53 -54.00 -21.43
N LEU A 39 34.35 -52.67 -21.28
CA LEU A 39 35.34 -51.66 -21.65
C LEU A 39 35.90 -50.93 -20.41
N PRO A 40 37.21 -50.70 -20.29
CA PRO A 40 37.78 -49.96 -19.17
C PRO A 40 37.26 -48.52 -19.14
N LEU A 41 36.67 -48.11 -18.01
CA LEU A 41 36.21 -46.73 -17.79
C LEU A 41 37.39 -45.76 -17.81
N HIS A 42 37.14 -44.51 -18.23
CA HIS A 42 38.12 -43.43 -18.11
C HIS A 42 38.48 -43.24 -16.62
N PRO A 43 39.76 -43.02 -16.25
CA PRO A 43 40.18 -42.92 -14.85
C PRO A 43 39.40 -41.90 -14.02
N GLU A 44 39.00 -40.78 -14.63
CA GLU A 44 38.19 -39.74 -13.97
C GLU A 44 36.73 -40.19 -13.70
N VAL A 45 36.16 -41.04 -14.56
CA VAL A 45 34.81 -41.60 -14.37
C VAL A 45 34.82 -42.63 -13.24
N GLU A 46 35.89 -43.42 -13.16
CA GLU A 46 36.12 -44.36 -12.07
C GLU A 46 36.35 -43.63 -10.73
N TRP A 47 37.09 -42.52 -10.74
CA TRP A 47 37.28 -41.68 -9.56
C TRP A 47 35.97 -41.05 -9.07
N PHE A 48 35.13 -40.52 -9.99
CA PHE A 48 33.80 -40.04 -9.61
C PHE A 48 32.92 -41.16 -9.05
N ARG A 49 32.96 -42.36 -9.63
CA ARG A 49 32.17 -43.51 -9.16
C ARG A 49 32.47 -43.82 -7.69
N GLN A 50 33.75 -43.82 -7.31
CA GLN A 50 34.17 -44.02 -5.92
C GLN A 50 33.68 -42.90 -4.98
N LEU A 51 33.77 -41.64 -5.41
CA LEU A 51 33.21 -40.51 -4.65
C LEU A 51 31.68 -40.62 -4.51
N HIS A 52 30.98 -41.02 -5.56
CA HIS A 52 29.53 -41.19 -5.53
C HIS A 52 29.11 -42.32 -4.56
N GLU A 53 29.79 -43.47 -4.58
CA GLU A 53 29.55 -44.56 -3.64
C GLU A 53 29.74 -44.12 -2.18
N GLN A 54 30.78 -43.32 -1.91
CA GLN A 54 30.99 -42.70 -0.60
C GLN A 54 29.86 -41.72 -0.24
N GLY A 55 29.41 -40.88 -1.19
CA GLY A 55 28.30 -39.96 -0.99
C GLY A 55 26.96 -40.65 -0.70
N VAL A 56 26.68 -41.78 -1.35
CA VAL A 56 25.50 -42.61 -1.07
C VAL A 56 25.57 -43.18 0.36
N GLN A 57 26.72 -43.72 0.77
CA GLN A 57 26.90 -44.26 2.13
C GLN A 57 26.72 -43.18 3.20
N LEU A 58 27.31 -42.01 2.99
CA LEU A 58 27.17 -40.87 3.89
C LEU A 58 25.70 -40.41 4.02
N ARG A 59 24.93 -40.35 2.93
CA ARG A 59 23.49 -40.05 3.01
C ARG A 59 22.73 -41.02 3.89
N HIS A 60 22.98 -42.32 3.74
CA HIS A 60 22.33 -43.32 4.58
C HIS A 60 22.68 -43.12 6.05
N GLN A 61 23.95 -42.91 6.38
CA GLN A 61 24.41 -42.64 7.74
C GLN A 61 23.79 -41.35 8.32
N PHE A 62 23.65 -40.28 7.53
CA PHE A 62 23.01 -39.04 7.98
C PHE A 62 21.50 -39.17 8.18
N ASN A 63 20.81 -39.94 7.34
CA ASN A 63 19.39 -40.24 7.53
C ASN A 63 19.17 -41.05 8.81
N ASP A 64 20.02 -42.05 9.06
CA ASP A 64 19.99 -42.84 10.31
C ASP A 64 20.24 -41.95 11.54
N VAL A 65 21.13 -40.95 11.44
CA VAL A 65 21.38 -39.96 12.48
C VAL A 65 20.18 -39.01 12.67
N GLN A 66 19.53 -38.56 11.61
CA GLN A 66 18.31 -37.74 11.70
C GLN A 66 17.15 -38.51 12.36
N ASP A 67 17.00 -39.79 12.05
CA ASP A 67 16.01 -40.66 12.68
C ASP A 67 16.34 -40.91 14.17
N ALA A 68 17.63 -41.01 14.50
CA ALA A 68 18.13 -41.15 15.88
C ALA A 68 18.10 -39.83 16.69
N ALA A 69 18.07 -38.66 16.04
CA ALA A 69 18.13 -37.33 16.68
C ALA A 69 16.92 -37.00 17.58
N ARG A 70 15.91 -37.88 17.65
CA ARG A 70 14.89 -37.85 18.72
C ARG A 70 15.45 -38.20 20.10
N GLN A 71 16.71 -38.64 20.21
CA GLN A 71 17.38 -39.05 21.46
C GLN A 71 18.73 -38.33 21.74
N GLY A 72 19.02 -37.22 21.03
CA GLY A 72 20.24 -36.42 21.20
C GLY A 72 21.34 -36.70 20.15
N PRO A 73 22.38 -35.85 20.01
CA PRO A 73 23.28 -35.92 18.86
C PRO A 73 24.44 -36.92 19.06
N ARG A 74 24.71 -37.74 18.03
CA ARG A 74 25.98 -38.48 17.87
C ARG A 74 26.40 -38.47 16.39
N ILE A 75 27.11 -37.42 15.98
CA ILE A 75 27.90 -37.44 14.74
C ILE A 75 29.37 -37.53 15.19
N THR A 76 30.14 -38.47 14.62
CA THR A 76 31.54 -38.73 15.00
C THR A 76 32.52 -37.84 14.21
N ASP A 77 33.73 -37.63 14.74
CA ASP A 77 34.83 -36.94 14.02
C ASP A 77 35.25 -37.66 12.73
N GLU A 78 34.93 -38.93 12.61
CA GLU A 78 35.18 -39.75 11.43
C GLU A 78 34.20 -39.42 10.31
N LEU A 79 32.89 -39.45 10.59
CA LEU A 79 31.82 -38.99 9.69
C LEU A 79 32.07 -37.56 9.18
N ARG A 80 32.57 -36.68 10.07
CA ARG A 80 32.96 -35.31 9.74
C ARG A 80 34.08 -35.26 8.71
N ARG A 81 35.18 -36.00 8.92
CA ARG A 81 36.32 -36.03 8.00
C ARG A 81 35.95 -36.64 6.64
N GLU A 82 35.12 -37.67 6.64
CA GLU A 82 34.62 -38.30 5.41
C GLU A 82 33.79 -37.32 4.58
N TYR A 83 32.88 -36.57 5.21
CA TYR A 83 32.06 -35.56 4.52
C TYR A 83 32.91 -34.43 3.92
N VAL A 84 33.85 -33.89 4.70
CA VAL A 84 34.81 -32.86 4.28
C VAL A 84 35.61 -33.32 3.05
N SER A 85 36.09 -34.56 3.09
CA SER A 85 36.85 -35.17 2.00
C SER A 85 36.01 -35.33 0.73
N LEU A 86 34.77 -35.82 0.88
CA LEU A 86 33.82 -35.97 -0.24
C LEU A 86 33.54 -34.63 -0.92
N GLN A 87 33.22 -33.59 -0.13
CA GLN A 87 32.87 -32.28 -0.67
C GLN A 87 34.06 -31.62 -1.36
N ALA A 88 35.27 -31.73 -0.80
CA ALA A 88 36.50 -31.24 -1.44
C ALA A 88 36.76 -31.95 -2.78
N GLY A 89 36.60 -33.27 -2.83
CA GLY A 89 36.78 -34.08 -4.05
C GLY A 89 35.78 -33.71 -5.16
N LEU A 90 34.48 -33.64 -4.83
CA LEU A 90 33.44 -33.26 -5.79
C LEU A 90 33.60 -31.80 -6.26
N SER A 91 33.97 -30.87 -5.38
CA SER A 91 34.18 -29.46 -5.74
C SER A 91 35.38 -29.27 -6.67
N HIS A 92 36.45 -30.05 -6.45
CA HIS A 92 37.62 -30.06 -7.32
C HIS A 92 37.26 -30.58 -8.72
N LEU A 93 36.43 -31.63 -8.79
CA LEU A 93 35.96 -32.21 -10.05
C LEU A 93 35.12 -31.22 -10.87
N VAL A 94 34.13 -30.56 -10.23
CA VAL A 94 33.27 -29.56 -10.89
C VAL A 94 34.09 -28.45 -11.53
N GLU A 95 35.09 -27.90 -10.83
CA GLU A 95 35.91 -26.83 -11.42
C GLU A 95 36.83 -27.33 -12.49
N THR A 96 37.55 -28.43 -12.24
CA THR A 96 38.53 -28.94 -13.20
C THR A 96 37.87 -29.10 -14.57
N HIS A 97 36.61 -29.54 -14.58
CA HIS A 97 35.80 -29.63 -15.78
C HIS A 97 35.27 -28.28 -16.27
N ARG A 98 34.80 -27.37 -15.41
CA ARG A 98 34.40 -26.00 -15.79
C ARG A 98 35.53 -25.21 -16.46
N LEU A 99 36.74 -25.20 -15.88
CA LEU A 99 37.91 -24.51 -16.44
C LEU A 99 38.32 -25.12 -17.78
N THR A 100 38.15 -26.42 -17.94
CA THR A 100 38.42 -27.10 -19.22
C THR A 100 37.39 -26.73 -20.29
N MET A 101 36.12 -26.53 -19.91
CA MET A 101 35.07 -26.00 -20.80
C MET A 101 35.34 -24.55 -21.24
N LEU A 102 35.76 -23.69 -20.30
CA LEU A 102 36.08 -22.28 -20.57
C LEU A 102 37.34 -22.11 -21.45
N LYS A 103 38.35 -22.96 -21.27
CA LYS A 103 39.56 -22.98 -22.10
C LYS A 103 39.34 -23.68 -23.46
N GLY A 104 38.36 -24.58 -23.55
CA GLY A 104 38.11 -25.46 -24.70
C GLY A 104 37.33 -24.87 -25.88
N GLN A 105 36.91 -23.59 -25.85
CA GLN A 105 36.26 -22.94 -27.00
C GLN A 105 37.15 -22.81 -28.25
N ARG A 106 38.40 -23.31 -28.23
CA ARG A 106 39.35 -23.23 -29.35
C ARG A 106 39.93 -24.57 -29.85
N GLU A 107 39.59 -25.73 -29.29
CA GLU A 107 40.13 -27.01 -29.79
C GLU A 107 39.05 -28.08 -30.06
N SER A 108 39.13 -28.65 -31.25
CA SER A 108 38.14 -29.51 -31.92
C SER A 108 38.11 -30.95 -31.39
N GLY A 109 37.63 -31.15 -30.16
CA GLY A 109 37.46 -32.48 -29.58
C GLY A 109 36.12 -32.67 -28.88
N GLY A 110 35.02 -32.79 -29.61
CA GLY A 110 33.65 -32.89 -29.05
C GLY A 110 33.47 -33.96 -27.95
N ARG A 111 34.22 -35.06 -28.00
CA ARG A 111 34.20 -36.14 -27.00
C ARG A 111 34.72 -35.69 -25.62
N ARG A 112 35.73 -34.81 -25.57
CA ARG A 112 36.34 -34.32 -24.33
C ARG A 112 35.44 -33.29 -23.64
N THR A 113 34.86 -32.39 -24.43
CA THR A 113 33.84 -31.43 -23.98
C THR A 113 32.63 -32.16 -23.38
N LEU A 114 32.12 -33.20 -24.06
CA LEU A 114 31.02 -34.02 -23.56
C LEU A 114 31.35 -34.74 -22.24
N LEU A 115 32.54 -35.35 -22.13
CA LEU A 115 32.99 -36.00 -20.90
C LEU A 115 33.05 -35.02 -19.72
N HIS A 116 33.61 -33.83 -19.93
CA HIS A 116 33.74 -32.81 -18.90
C HIS A 116 32.38 -32.22 -18.49
N THR A 117 31.47 -31.96 -19.43
CA THR A 117 30.10 -31.52 -19.11
C THR A 117 29.34 -32.60 -18.33
N SER A 118 29.44 -33.87 -18.72
CA SER A 118 28.84 -34.99 -17.99
C SER A 118 29.35 -35.04 -16.54
N LEU A 119 30.67 -35.00 -16.32
CA LEU A 119 31.26 -35.07 -14.98
C LEU A 119 30.92 -33.85 -14.11
N ALA A 120 30.78 -32.66 -14.70
CA ALA A 120 30.32 -31.47 -13.99
C ALA A 120 28.85 -31.58 -13.53
N VAL A 121 27.96 -32.08 -14.39
CA VAL A 121 26.55 -32.33 -14.04
C VAL A 121 26.44 -33.43 -12.97
N MET A 122 27.28 -34.47 -13.05
CA MET A 122 27.36 -35.54 -12.05
C MET A 122 27.73 -35.01 -10.66
N ALA A 123 28.88 -34.33 -10.54
CA ALA A 123 29.34 -33.84 -9.26
C ALA A 123 28.49 -32.69 -8.72
N GLY A 124 27.96 -31.82 -9.59
CA GLY A 124 27.01 -30.79 -9.17
C GLY A 124 25.71 -31.35 -8.60
N SER A 125 25.11 -32.35 -9.26
CA SER A 125 23.87 -32.98 -8.78
C SER A 125 24.09 -33.72 -7.46
N GLU A 126 25.23 -34.38 -7.28
CA GLU A 126 25.64 -35.05 -6.04
C GLU A 126 25.86 -34.05 -4.88
N LEU A 127 26.49 -32.90 -5.15
CA LEU A 127 26.68 -31.84 -4.15
C LEU A 127 25.35 -31.26 -3.68
N LEU A 128 24.41 -31.00 -4.59
CA LEU A 128 23.08 -30.49 -4.21
C LEU A 128 22.25 -31.52 -3.45
N ALA A 129 22.32 -32.80 -3.83
CA ALA A 129 21.61 -33.87 -3.13
C ALA A 129 22.06 -33.99 -1.66
N ASN A 130 23.30 -33.62 -1.34
CA ASN A 130 23.89 -33.71 0.01
C ASN A 130 23.81 -32.39 0.82
N PHE A 131 23.11 -31.37 0.34
CA PHE A 131 23.10 -30.05 0.98
C PHE A 131 22.42 -29.99 2.36
N HIS A 132 21.49 -30.89 2.67
CA HIS A 132 20.90 -30.92 4.02
C HIS A 132 21.85 -31.45 5.08
N ALA A 133 22.78 -32.34 4.71
CA ALA A 133 23.84 -32.77 5.61
C ALA A 133 24.72 -31.57 6.05
N PHE A 134 24.90 -30.59 5.15
CA PHE A 134 25.60 -29.33 5.45
C PHE A 134 24.88 -28.48 6.50
N ALA A 135 23.55 -28.30 6.36
CA ALA A 135 22.75 -27.54 7.32
C ALA A 135 22.68 -28.21 8.69
N ALA A 136 22.59 -29.55 8.73
CA ALA A 136 22.61 -30.32 9.96
C ALA A 136 23.94 -30.19 10.72
N VAL A 137 25.09 -30.30 10.03
CA VAL A 137 26.42 -30.13 10.66
C VAL A 137 26.62 -28.70 11.16
N ARG A 138 26.18 -27.68 10.39
CA ARG A 138 26.26 -26.26 10.75
C ARG A 138 25.47 -25.92 12.02
N ASN A 139 24.25 -26.43 12.15
CA ASN A 139 23.37 -26.12 13.28
C ASN A 139 23.83 -26.76 14.59
N VAL A 140 24.61 -27.84 14.53
CA VAL A 140 25.14 -28.53 15.71
C VAL A 140 26.46 -27.90 16.19
N TRP A 141 27.26 -27.30 15.30
CA TRP A 141 28.58 -26.72 15.63
C TRP A 141 28.90 -25.43 14.87
N PRO A 142 28.35 -24.28 15.29
CA PRO A 142 28.55 -23.01 14.59
C PRO A 142 29.97 -22.44 14.71
N ASP A 143 30.64 -22.62 15.85
CA ASP A 143 31.94 -22.01 16.16
C ASP A 143 33.14 -22.66 15.44
N GLU A 144 32.99 -23.92 15.02
CA GLU A 144 34.03 -24.72 14.35
C GLU A 144 34.03 -24.52 12.83
N PHE A 145 33.00 -23.86 12.29
CA PHE A 145 32.83 -23.61 10.85
C PHE A 145 33.62 -22.38 10.34
N VAL A 146 34.32 -21.67 11.23
CA VAL A 146 34.99 -20.38 10.98
C VAL A 146 36.25 -20.49 10.09
N GLY A 147 36.72 -21.70 9.76
CA GLY A 147 37.97 -21.90 8.99
C GLY A 147 37.84 -22.10 7.49
N TRP A 148 36.64 -22.00 6.89
CA TRP A 148 36.40 -22.51 5.54
C TRP A 148 36.04 -21.41 4.55
N ASN A 149 37.07 -20.72 4.08
CA ASN A 149 36.96 -19.81 2.96
C ASN A 149 38.26 -19.90 2.16
N HIS A 150 38.23 -20.51 0.96
CA HIS A 150 38.92 -20.01 -0.24
C HIS A 150 38.60 -20.86 -1.49
N ARG A 151 37.90 -20.19 -2.41
CA ARG A 151 37.83 -20.32 -3.89
C ARG A 151 37.21 -21.59 -4.48
N HIS A 152 35.95 -21.48 -4.99
CA HIS A 152 35.37 -22.19 -6.16
C HIS A 152 33.82 -22.07 -6.31
N PRO A 153 33.18 -22.59 -7.39
CA PRO A 153 32.80 -21.91 -8.65
C PRO A 153 31.29 -21.58 -8.69
N LEU A 154 30.66 -21.61 -7.53
CA LEU A 154 29.32 -21.10 -7.26
C LEU A 154 29.43 -19.58 -7.03
N ASP A 155 30.04 -18.82 -7.94
CA ASP A 155 30.35 -17.40 -7.74
C ASP A 155 29.11 -16.47 -7.64
N ALA A 156 27.88 -17.00 -7.67
CA ALA A 156 26.67 -16.31 -7.21
C ALA A 156 26.45 -16.38 -5.68
N LEU A 157 27.27 -17.14 -4.94
CA LEU A 157 27.40 -17.18 -3.46
C LEU A 157 28.08 -15.94 -2.87
N GLN A 158 28.56 -15.01 -3.70
CA GLN A 158 29.59 -14.01 -3.36
C GLN A 158 29.19 -12.81 -2.48
N GLU A 159 28.10 -12.83 -1.71
CA GLU A 159 27.88 -11.78 -0.70
C GLU A 159 27.42 -12.32 0.65
N VAL A 160 28.05 -13.36 1.20
CA VAL A 160 27.95 -13.55 2.66
C VAL A 160 29.06 -12.69 3.25
N SER A 161 28.77 -11.41 3.47
CA SER A 161 29.61 -10.63 4.38
C SER A 161 29.55 -11.32 5.75
N PRO A 162 30.67 -11.47 6.48
CA PRO A 162 30.65 -11.85 7.89
C PRO A 162 29.74 -10.94 8.73
N ASP A 163 29.41 -9.74 8.21
CA ASP A 163 28.50 -8.76 8.79
C ASP A 163 27.00 -9.01 8.51
N ALA A 164 26.63 -10.12 7.85
CA ALA A 164 25.22 -10.51 7.72
C ALA A 164 24.67 -10.89 9.10
N GLY A 165 24.12 -9.90 9.79
CA GLY A 165 23.58 -10.01 11.15
C GLY A 165 22.48 -11.07 11.27
N SER A 166 22.25 -11.52 12.51
CA SER A 166 21.28 -12.55 12.91
C SER A 166 21.36 -13.90 12.15
N THR A 167 20.98 -14.98 12.81
CA THR A 167 20.89 -16.33 12.19
C THR A 167 19.90 -16.40 11.02
N GLN A 168 19.01 -15.42 10.90
CA GLN A 168 17.92 -15.37 9.93
C GLN A 168 18.37 -14.96 8.52
N ASP A 169 19.23 -13.94 8.40
CA ASP A 169 19.72 -13.46 7.09
C ASP A 169 20.60 -14.53 6.42
N GLN A 170 21.40 -15.23 7.22
CA GLN A 170 22.23 -16.34 6.77
C GLN A 170 21.38 -17.50 6.20
N GLY A 171 20.22 -17.77 6.80
CA GLY A 171 19.29 -18.81 6.32
C GLY A 171 18.58 -18.43 5.01
N GLN A 172 18.21 -17.16 4.80
CA GLN A 172 17.62 -16.70 3.54
C GLN A 172 18.63 -16.75 2.41
N GLN A 173 19.86 -16.35 2.71
CA GLN A 173 20.94 -16.34 1.75
C GLN A 173 21.26 -17.75 1.25
N GLN A 174 21.48 -18.71 2.14
CA GLN A 174 21.75 -20.11 1.77
C GLN A 174 20.67 -20.71 0.85
N ARG A 175 19.40 -20.34 1.05
CA ARG A 175 18.27 -20.81 0.25
C ARG A 175 18.22 -20.18 -1.15
N ARG A 176 18.58 -18.89 -1.28
CA ARG A 176 18.74 -18.21 -2.59
C ARG A 176 19.79 -18.93 -3.43
N LEU A 177 20.87 -19.32 -2.78
CA LEU A 177 22.03 -19.93 -3.39
C LEU A 177 21.77 -21.35 -3.86
N PHE A 178 21.08 -22.16 -3.04
CA PHE A 178 20.63 -23.48 -3.44
C PHE A 178 19.72 -23.44 -4.67
N ARG A 179 18.78 -22.49 -4.72
CA ARG A 179 17.88 -22.31 -5.88
C ARG A 179 18.65 -21.97 -7.15
N THR A 180 19.59 -21.04 -7.10
CA THR A 180 20.41 -20.64 -8.26
C THR A 180 21.26 -21.81 -8.77
N ALA A 181 21.86 -22.58 -7.87
CA ALA A 181 22.67 -23.75 -8.23
C ALA A 181 21.83 -24.84 -8.91
N LEU A 182 20.64 -25.15 -8.38
CA LEU A 182 19.73 -26.13 -8.96
C LEU A 182 19.26 -25.74 -10.38
N HIS A 183 18.91 -24.46 -10.58
CA HIS A 183 18.56 -23.95 -11.90
C HIS A 183 19.71 -24.08 -12.90
N SER A 184 20.93 -23.72 -12.48
CA SER A 184 22.13 -23.79 -13.34
C SER A 184 22.44 -25.22 -13.78
N LEU A 185 22.26 -26.21 -12.89
CA LEU A 185 22.45 -27.62 -13.25
C LEU A 185 21.36 -28.16 -14.17
N ARG A 186 20.10 -27.74 -14.01
CA ARG A 186 19.02 -28.09 -14.95
C ARG A 186 19.28 -27.53 -16.35
N GLN A 187 19.84 -26.33 -16.44
CA GLN A 187 20.24 -25.75 -17.72
C GLN A 187 21.38 -26.55 -18.37
N LEU A 188 22.43 -26.87 -17.62
CA LEU A 188 23.55 -27.70 -18.11
C LEU A 188 23.09 -29.12 -18.51
N GLN A 189 22.12 -29.70 -17.78
CA GLN A 189 21.49 -30.97 -18.16
C GLN A 189 20.81 -30.85 -19.53
N SER A 190 20.00 -29.81 -19.74
CA SER A 190 19.29 -29.60 -21.01
C SER A 190 20.26 -29.36 -22.17
N GLU A 191 21.35 -28.62 -21.94
CA GLU A 191 22.43 -28.42 -22.92
C GLU A 191 23.11 -29.76 -23.26
N LEU A 192 23.40 -30.62 -22.27
CA LEU A 192 23.95 -31.96 -22.47
C LEU A 192 22.99 -32.85 -23.29
N GLU A 193 21.70 -32.85 -22.94
CA GLU A 193 20.65 -33.60 -23.65
C GLU A 193 20.48 -33.12 -25.10
N SER A 194 20.67 -31.83 -25.37
CA SER A 194 20.64 -31.30 -26.74
C SER A 194 21.81 -31.78 -27.59
N LEU A 195 23.00 -31.92 -27.00
CA LEU A 195 24.20 -32.43 -27.66
C LEU A 195 24.14 -33.95 -27.92
N TRP A 196 23.28 -34.67 -27.22
CA TRP A 196 23.07 -36.11 -27.39
C TRP A 196 22.32 -36.52 -28.65
N VAL A 197 21.47 -35.63 -29.16
CA VAL A 197 20.62 -35.94 -30.31
C VAL A 197 21.48 -36.12 -31.58
N GLU A 198 22.74 -35.67 -31.59
CA GLU A 198 23.55 -35.61 -32.81
C GLU A 198 24.67 -36.67 -33.00
N ARG A 199 25.18 -37.45 -32.02
CA ARG A 199 26.25 -38.46 -32.29
C ARG A 199 26.35 -39.69 -31.35
N ASP A 200 26.62 -40.85 -31.98
CA ASP A 200 27.41 -42.07 -31.63
C ASP A 200 27.31 -42.81 -30.26
N GLN A 201 27.47 -44.14 -30.29
CA GLN A 201 27.34 -45.10 -29.16
C GLN A 201 28.29 -44.82 -27.97
N ASP A 202 29.45 -44.22 -28.21
CA ASP A 202 30.44 -43.85 -27.18
C ASP A 202 29.90 -42.83 -26.16
N ILE A 203 28.91 -42.01 -26.54
CA ILE A 203 28.31 -40.97 -25.69
C ILE A 203 27.23 -41.56 -24.77
N ARG A 204 26.60 -42.68 -25.16
CA ARG A 204 25.65 -43.43 -24.30
C ARG A 204 26.32 -44.03 -23.06
N ALA A 205 27.61 -44.36 -23.14
CA ALA A 205 28.40 -44.82 -22.00
C ALA A 205 28.73 -43.71 -20.99
N LEU A 206 28.57 -42.44 -21.38
CA LEU A 206 28.93 -41.25 -20.60
C LEU A 206 27.71 -40.50 -20.04
N TYR A 207 26.46 -40.93 -20.31
CA TYR A 207 25.35 -40.48 -19.47
C TYR A 207 25.36 -41.26 -18.16
N PRO A 208 25.40 -40.58 -17.03
CA PRO A 208 25.50 -41.25 -15.76
C PRO A 208 24.12 -41.65 -15.26
N ILE A 209 24.00 -42.93 -14.96
CA ILE A 209 22.90 -43.48 -14.16
C ILE A 209 22.72 -42.62 -12.89
N GLY A 210 21.48 -42.17 -12.64
CA GLY A 210 21.09 -41.50 -11.39
C GLY A 210 21.20 -39.97 -11.33
N VAL A 211 21.60 -39.25 -12.40
CA VAL A 211 21.59 -37.76 -12.39
C VAL A 211 20.19 -37.21 -12.15
N GLU A 212 19.19 -37.73 -12.87
CA GLU A 212 17.79 -37.33 -12.73
C GLU A 212 17.27 -37.59 -11.31
N GLU A 213 17.60 -38.75 -10.75
CA GLU A 213 17.22 -39.12 -9.39
C GLU A 213 17.81 -38.14 -8.35
N ARG A 214 19.08 -37.73 -8.53
CA ARG A 214 19.75 -36.76 -7.64
C ARG A 214 19.19 -35.34 -7.78
N LEU A 215 18.92 -34.89 -9.00
CA LEU A 215 18.29 -33.58 -9.22
C LEU A 215 16.86 -33.57 -8.67
N HIS A 216 16.11 -34.66 -8.82
CA HIS A 216 14.80 -34.82 -8.21
C HIS A 216 14.87 -34.80 -6.68
N HIS A 217 15.85 -35.46 -6.08
CA HIS A 217 16.09 -35.38 -4.65
C HIS A 217 16.44 -33.95 -4.20
N ALA A 218 17.33 -33.26 -4.91
CA ALA A 218 17.67 -31.86 -4.63
C ALA A 218 16.43 -30.92 -4.72
N GLU A 219 15.51 -31.16 -5.65
CA GLU A 219 14.24 -30.44 -5.75
C GLU A 219 13.34 -30.66 -4.51
N GLN A 220 13.22 -31.90 -4.06
CA GLN A 220 12.49 -32.22 -2.82
C GLN A 220 13.11 -31.51 -1.60
N GLN A 221 14.44 -31.48 -1.54
CA GLN A 221 15.20 -30.82 -0.49
C GLN A 221 15.05 -29.29 -0.49
N LEU A 222 15.02 -28.64 -1.65
CA LEU A 222 14.68 -27.21 -1.76
C LEU A 222 13.25 -26.95 -1.29
N ALA A 223 12.32 -27.85 -1.60
CA ALA A 223 10.92 -27.72 -1.18
C ALA A 223 10.80 -27.76 0.36
N LEU A 224 11.56 -28.62 1.04
CA LEU A 224 11.64 -28.68 2.51
C LEU A 224 12.28 -27.41 3.11
N LEU A 225 13.37 -26.91 2.53
CA LEU A 225 14.02 -25.66 2.96
C LEU A 225 13.09 -24.45 2.86
N LEU A 226 12.29 -24.38 1.79
CA LEU A 226 11.28 -23.34 1.59
C LEU A 226 10.09 -23.48 2.54
N ALA A 227 9.72 -24.70 2.93
CA ALA A 227 8.67 -24.93 3.92
C ALA A 227 9.04 -24.37 5.30
N GLY A 228 10.30 -24.53 5.74
CA GLY A 228 10.78 -23.98 7.02
C GLY A 228 10.79 -22.44 7.09
N MET A 229 11.06 -21.73 6.00
CA MET A 229 10.89 -20.25 5.96
C MET A 229 9.42 -19.84 6.11
N GLY A 230 8.52 -20.66 5.56
CA GLY A 230 7.11 -20.44 5.68
C GLY A 230 6.69 -20.35 7.14
N GLU A 231 7.15 -21.28 7.98
CA GLU A 231 6.74 -21.42 9.39
C GLU A 231 7.13 -20.21 10.26
N GLU A 232 8.36 -19.73 10.16
CA GLU A 232 8.82 -18.52 10.88
C GLU A 232 8.10 -17.25 10.39
N ASP A 233 7.87 -17.11 9.09
CA ASP A 233 7.10 -16.01 8.52
C ASP A 233 5.65 -16.02 9.00
N LEU A 234 5.05 -17.20 9.13
CA LEU A 234 3.66 -17.35 9.57
C LEU A 234 3.48 -16.95 11.04
N GLY A 235 4.43 -17.28 11.92
CA GLY A 235 4.37 -16.87 13.33
C GLY A 235 4.32 -15.34 13.47
N ARG A 236 5.19 -14.63 12.74
CA ARG A 236 5.21 -13.16 12.71
C ARG A 236 3.94 -12.57 12.09
N ASP A 237 3.48 -13.16 10.99
CA ASP A 237 2.27 -12.69 10.33
C ASP A 237 1.01 -12.92 11.17
N LEU A 238 0.95 -13.98 11.99
CA LEU A 238 -0.15 -14.23 12.93
C LEU A 238 -0.20 -13.16 14.02
N GLN A 239 0.96 -12.78 14.59
CA GLN A 239 1.03 -11.68 15.56
C GLN A 239 0.61 -10.35 14.93
N ALA A 240 1.08 -10.07 13.71
CA ALA A 240 0.68 -8.88 12.97
C ALA A 240 -0.83 -8.86 12.68
N LEU A 241 -1.42 -10.01 12.31
CA LEU A 241 -2.86 -10.13 12.09
C LEU A 241 -3.64 -9.84 13.37
N GLN A 242 -3.23 -10.38 14.51
CA GLN A 242 -3.90 -10.14 15.78
C GLN A 242 -3.95 -8.64 16.11
N ALA A 243 -2.82 -7.95 15.99
CA ALA A 243 -2.76 -6.50 16.18
C ALA A 243 -3.67 -5.73 15.21
N LEU A 244 -3.75 -6.16 13.94
CA LEU A 244 -4.63 -5.53 12.94
C LEU A 244 -6.12 -5.77 13.23
N ILE A 245 -6.50 -6.92 13.79
CA ILE A 245 -7.88 -7.21 14.20
C ILE A 245 -8.28 -6.34 15.38
N GLU A 246 -7.41 -6.20 16.37
CA GLU A 246 -7.63 -5.33 17.53
C GLU A 246 -7.79 -3.87 17.08
N GLN A 247 -6.85 -3.35 16.29
CA GLN A 247 -6.93 -2.00 15.71
C GLN A 247 -8.18 -1.80 14.85
N SER A 248 -8.56 -2.79 14.04
CA SER A 248 -9.79 -2.71 13.23
C SER A 248 -11.05 -2.68 14.10
N THR A 249 -11.05 -3.41 15.22
CA THR A 249 -12.19 -3.44 16.14
C THR A 249 -12.37 -2.11 16.85
N GLU A 250 -11.27 -1.54 17.36
CA GLU A 250 -11.25 -0.20 17.96
C GLU A 250 -11.65 0.87 16.93
N ALA A 251 -11.09 0.81 15.72
CA ALA A 251 -11.41 1.75 14.66
C ALA A 251 -12.90 1.72 14.30
N ARG A 252 -13.53 0.55 14.16
CA ARG A 252 -14.98 0.45 13.86
C ARG A 252 -15.85 1.07 14.96
N GLN A 253 -15.49 0.90 16.24
CA GLN A 253 -16.21 1.55 17.34
C GLN A 253 -16.08 3.08 17.25
N HIS A 254 -14.88 3.56 16.97
CA HIS A 254 -14.62 4.99 16.80
C HIS A 254 -15.35 5.58 15.58
N TRP A 255 -15.33 4.88 14.45
CA TRP A 255 -16.04 5.27 13.23
C TRP A 255 -17.54 5.37 13.45
N ALA A 256 -18.16 4.42 14.16
CA ALA A 256 -19.59 4.47 14.48
C ALA A 256 -19.94 5.70 15.34
N SER A 257 -19.09 6.04 16.32
CA SER A 257 -19.26 7.24 17.14
C SER A 257 -19.11 8.52 16.32
N ILE A 258 -18.09 8.60 15.44
CA ILE A 258 -17.89 9.73 14.54
C ILE A 258 -19.11 9.92 13.63
N ALA A 259 -19.62 8.83 13.02
CA ALA A 259 -20.75 8.87 12.12
C ALA A 259 -22.02 9.41 12.80
N SER A 260 -22.34 8.91 13.99
CA SER A 260 -23.51 9.35 14.74
C SER A 260 -23.42 10.83 15.10
N ALA A 261 -22.24 11.31 15.50
CA ALA A 261 -22.05 12.72 15.78
C ALA A 261 -22.11 13.56 14.49
N LEU A 262 -21.52 13.10 13.38
CA LEU A 262 -21.61 13.80 12.09
C LEU A 262 -23.05 13.92 11.61
N GLU A 263 -23.84 12.86 11.70
CA GLU A 263 -25.25 12.88 11.31
C GLU A 263 -26.04 13.92 12.11
N ALA A 264 -25.83 13.97 13.44
CA ALA A 264 -26.46 14.96 14.31
C ALA A 264 -26.01 16.39 13.94
N ASP A 265 -24.70 16.61 13.78
CA ASP A 265 -24.13 17.92 13.50
C ASP A 265 -24.57 18.47 12.12
N ILE A 266 -24.65 17.60 11.10
CA ILE A 266 -25.11 17.96 9.76
C ILE A 266 -26.59 18.32 9.78
N ALA A 267 -27.40 17.56 10.54
CA ALA A 267 -28.83 17.83 10.68
C ALA A 267 -29.09 19.16 11.43
N ASP A 268 -28.36 19.42 12.52
CA ASP A 268 -28.50 20.64 13.34
C ASP A 268 -28.19 21.90 12.53
N GLU A 269 -27.19 21.84 11.65
CA GLU A 269 -26.81 22.98 10.82
C GLU A 269 -27.48 23.02 9.44
N GLY A 270 -28.57 22.27 9.26
CA GLY A 270 -29.38 22.31 8.04
C GLY A 270 -28.68 21.73 6.79
N GLY A 271 -27.62 20.94 6.95
CA GLY A 271 -26.92 20.24 5.87
C GLY A 271 -25.61 20.87 5.41
N ILE A 272 -25.10 21.90 6.08
CA ILE A 272 -23.76 22.46 5.81
C ILE A 272 -22.67 21.56 6.38
N ILE A 273 -21.64 21.31 5.58
CA ILE A 273 -20.44 20.59 6.00
C ILE A 273 -19.37 21.63 6.29
N ARG A 274 -18.99 21.75 7.56
CA ARG A 274 -17.89 22.63 7.98
C ARG A 274 -16.55 21.91 7.86
N GLY A 275 -15.46 22.68 7.87
CA GLY A 275 -14.11 22.13 7.80
C GLY A 275 -13.80 21.07 8.87
N ASP A 276 -14.32 21.20 10.10
CA ASP A 276 -14.13 20.18 11.15
C ASP A 276 -14.77 18.83 10.77
N ARG A 277 -15.93 18.86 10.11
CA ARG A 277 -16.65 17.67 9.63
C ARG A 277 -15.89 17.00 8.51
N HIS A 278 -15.36 17.77 7.55
CA HIS A 278 -14.49 17.24 6.51
C HIS A 278 -13.25 16.56 7.10
N VAL A 279 -12.59 17.19 8.06
CA VAL A 279 -11.43 16.60 8.76
C VAL A 279 -11.80 15.27 9.44
N ARG A 280 -12.97 15.20 10.08
CA ARG A 280 -13.46 13.95 10.71
C ARG A 280 -13.72 12.84 9.69
N ILE A 281 -14.33 13.16 8.54
CA ILE A 281 -14.56 12.22 7.44
C ILE A 281 -13.22 11.67 6.94
N HIS A 282 -12.28 12.54 6.59
CA HIS A 282 -10.97 12.14 6.06
C HIS A 282 -10.12 11.35 7.07
N THR A 283 -10.24 11.64 8.37
CA THR A 283 -9.58 10.84 9.43
C THR A 283 -10.03 9.38 9.43
N VAL A 284 -11.31 9.14 9.14
CA VAL A 284 -11.87 7.79 9.01
C VAL A 284 -11.33 7.10 7.77
N GLU A 285 -11.26 7.81 6.63
CA GLU A 285 -10.74 7.29 5.36
C GLU A 285 -9.26 6.91 5.46
N GLU A 286 -8.41 7.77 6.04
CA GLU A 286 -7.00 7.49 6.27
C GLU A 286 -6.81 6.22 7.11
N THR A 287 -7.55 6.11 8.22
CA THR A 287 -7.46 4.96 9.11
C THR A 287 -7.92 3.69 8.40
N TYR A 288 -9.01 3.77 7.63
CA TYR A 288 -9.49 2.66 6.81
C TYR A 288 -8.46 2.24 5.75
N LEU A 289 -7.88 3.19 5.00
CA LEU A 289 -6.91 2.91 3.93
C LEU A 289 -5.65 2.25 4.47
N ARG A 290 -5.14 2.72 5.63
CA ARG A 290 -3.99 2.12 6.32
C ARG A 290 -4.27 0.65 6.69
N LEU A 291 -5.36 0.40 7.41
CA LEU A 291 -5.77 -0.95 7.80
C LEU A 291 -6.00 -1.85 6.57
N ARG A 292 -6.65 -1.30 5.54
CA ARG A 292 -6.94 -2.00 4.28
C ARG A 292 -5.66 -2.47 3.59
N ARG A 293 -4.66 -1.60 3.47
CA ARG A 293 -3.36 -1.93 2.86
C ARG A 293 -2.69 -3.09 3.59
N ASP A 294 -2.63 -3.01 4.92
CA ASP A 294 -1.87 -3.95 5.73
C ASP A 294 -2.57 -5.33 5.79
N LEU A 295 -3.91 -5.35 5.87
CA LEU A 295 -4.71 -6.57 5.77
C LEU A 295 -4.66 -7.21 4.37
N TYR A 296 -4.65 -6.43 3.29
CA TYR A 296 -4.47 -6.98 1.94
C TYR A 296 -3.11 -7.63 1.77
N ARG A 297 -2.05 -7.03 2.33
CA ARG A 297 -0.70 -7.61 2.30
C ARG A 297 -0.70 -9.02 2.87
N LEU A 298 -1.32 -9.21 4.04
CA LEU A 298 -1.42 -10.52 4.68
C LEU A 298 -2.30 -11.48 3.88
N THR A 299 -3.47 -11.02 3.43
CA THR A 299 -4.42 -11.80 2.62
C THR A 299 -3.72 -12.38 1.38
N PHE A 300 -3.15 -11.52 0.53
CA PHE A 300 -2.54 -11.96 -0.73
C PHE A 300 -1.21 -12.69 -0.56
N LYS A 301 -0.46 -12.47 0.54
CA LYS A 301 0.75 -13.25 0.86
C LYS A 301 0.43 -14.74 1.12
N HIS A 302 -0.71 -15.02 1.74
CA HIS A 302 -1.06 -16.37 2.18
C HIS A 302 -2.10 -17.07 1.30
N LEU A 303 -2.92 -16.33 0.55
CA LEU A 303 -3.92 -16.88 -0.37
C LEU A 303 -3.40 -17.96 -1.34
N PRO A 304 -2.20 -17.83 -1.97
CA PRO A 304 -1.69 -18.86 -2.90
C PRO A 304 -1.43 -20.23 -2.26
N LYS A 305 -1.36 -20.30 -0.92
CA LYS A 305 -1.20 -21.55 -0.17
C LYS A 305 -2.48 -22.41 -0.16
N LEU A 306 -3.60 -21.86 -0.65
CA LEU A 306 -4.84 -22.59 -0.94
C LEU A 306 -4.71 -23.55 -2.14
N SER A 307 -3.90 -23.21 -3.15
CA SER A 307 -3.92 -23.89 -4.47
C SER A 307 -2.62 -24.59 -4.86
N ARG A 308 -1.47 -24.28 -4.21
CA ARG A 308 -0.18 -24.91 -4.53
C ARG A 308 -0.07 -26.32 -3.94
N GLN A 309 -0.49 -27.33 -4.71
CA GLN A 309 -0.33 -28.76 -4.37
C GLN A 309 1.12 -29.29 -4.53
N GLY A 310 1.99 -28.54 -5.21
CA GLY A 310 3.36 -28.98 -5.53
C GLY A 310 4.44 -28.69 -4.48
N ILE A 311 4.10 -28.07 -3.34
CA ILE A 311 5.04 -27.83 -2.24
C ILE A 311 4.56 -28.62 -1.03
N PRO A 312 5.39 -29.52 -0.45
CA PRO A 312 5.01 -30.40 0.66
C PRO A 312 5.01 -29.63 1.99
N TYR A 313 4.19 -28.59 2.08
CA TYR A 313 3.95 -27.92 3.36
C TYR A 313 3.36 -28.93 4.36
N GLN A 314 3.80 -28.87 5.61
CA GLN A 314 3.11 -29.57 6.69
C GLN A 314 1.64 -29.14 6.70
N ASN A 315 0.70 -30.09 6.86
CA ASN A 315 -0.73 -29.78 6.76
C ASN A 315 -1.15 -28.72 7.79
N ALA A 316 -0.58 -28.78 9.01
CA ALA A 316 -0.81 -27.79 10.06
C ALA A 316 -0.39 -26.38 9.65
N PHE A 317 0.79 -26.23 9.04
CA PHE A 317 1.27 -24.96 8.50
C PHE A 317 0.31 -24.40 7.44
N ARG A 318 -0.04 -25.24 6.46
CA ARG A 318 -0.92 -24.85 5.35
C ARG A 318 -2.27 -24.35 5.87
N LEU A 319 -2.87 -25.06 6.82
CA LEU A 319 -4.16 -24.68 7.40
C LEU A 319 -4.11 -23.36 8.17
N ARG A 320 -3.06 -23.13 8.98
CA ARG A 320 -2.86 -21.85 9.67
C ARG A 320 -2.66 -20.70 8.70
N ALA A 321 -1.91 -20.89 7.62
CA ALA A 321 -1.74 -19.86 6.61
C ALA A 321 -3.05 -19.54 5.88
N ILE A 322 -3.88 -20.56 5.59
CA ILE A 322 -5.23 -20.37 5.05
C ILE A 322 -6.10 -19.60 6.05
N GLY A 323 -6.09 -19.99 7.32
CA GLY A 323 -6.84 -19.31 8.37
C GLY A 323 -6.46 -17.83 8.51
N LEU A 324 -5.17 -17.52 8.42
CA LEU A 324 -4.64 -16.15 8.43
C LEU A 324 -5.17 -15.34 7.25
N ALA A 325 -5.10 -15.89 6.03
CA ALA A 325 -5.61 -15.21 4.83
C ALA A 325 -7.12 -14.94 4.94
N LEU A 326 -7.89 -15.92 5.43
CA LEU A 326 -9.33 -15.80 5.59
C LEU A 326 -9.70 -14.75 6.63
N LEU A 327 -9.08 -14.78 7.81
CA LEU A 327 -9.40 -13.85 8.89
C LEU A 327 -8.99 -12.41 8.53
N SER A 328 -7.87 -12.25 7.81
CA SER A 328 -7.50 -10.95 7.22
C SER A 328 -8.56 -10.44 6.24
N ALA A 329 -9.04 -11.31 5.34
CA ALA A 329 -10.08 -10.97 4.37
C ALA A 329 -11.42 -10.64 5.05
N MET A 330 -11.84 -11.41 6.05
CA MET A 330 -13.08 -11.15 6.79
C MET A 330 -13.01 -9.82 7.54
N THR A 331 -11.86 -9.49 8.13
CA THR A 331 -11.63 -8.19 8.79
C THR A 331 -11.77 -7.02 7.80
N LEU A 332 -11.28 -7.18 6.56
CA LEU A 332 -11.51 -6.22 5.48
C LEU A 332 -13.00 -6.02 5.17
N TYR A 333 -13.76 -7.11 5.07
CA TYR A 333 -15.22 -7.06 4.85
C TYR A 333 -15.94 -6.36 5.99
N ASP A 334 -15.63 -6.68 7.24
CA ASP A 334 -16.25 -6.07 8.41
C ASP A 334 -15.94 -4.58 8.51
N ASN A 335 -14.71 -4.16 8.16
CA ASN A 335 -14.34 -2.74 8.09
C ASN A 335 -15.16 -1.99 7.03
N ALA A 336 -15.29 -2.55 5.82
CA ALA A 336 -16.07 -1.94 4.75
C ALA A 336 -17.56 -1.87 5.10
N GLU A 337 -18.09 -2.91 5.72
CA GLU A 337 -19.48 -2.99 6.14
C GLU A 337 -19.82 -1.98 7.24
N CYS A 338 -18.90 -1.74 8.19
CA CYS A 338 -19.05 -0.70 9.19
C CYS A 338 -19.19 0.69 8.55
N LEU A 339 -18.30 1.04 7.61
CA LEU A 339 -18.43 2.31 6.88
C LEU A 339 -19.74 2.41 6.09
N ARG A 340 -20.14 1.31 5.41
CA ARG A 340 -21.40 1.26 4.68
C ARG A 340 -22.60 1.54 5.60
N SER A 341 -22.66 0.86 6.74
CA SER A 341 -23.81 0.88 7.64
C SER A 341 -23.90 2.14 8.49
N HIS A 342 -22.81 2.87 8.69
CA HIS A 342 -22.79 4.09 9.50
C HIS A 342 -22.62 5.38 8.70
N PHE A 343 -21.78 5.40 7.66
CA PHE A 343 -21.52 6.63 6.88
C PHE A 343 -22.37 6.70 5.63
N VAL A 344 -22.38 5.65 4.81
CA VAL A 344 -23.02 5.70 3.47
C VAL A 344 -24.53 5.85 3.55
N VAL A 345 -25.13 5.45 4.68
CA VAL A 345 -26.55 5.64 4.98
C VAL A 345 -26.93 7.10 5.26
N ILE A 346 -25.96 7.95 5.65
CA ILE A 346 -26.20 9.36 5.95
C ILE A 346 -26.48 10.09 4.61
N PRO A 347 -27.61 10.81 4.47
CA PRO A 347 -27.94 11.53 3.25
C PRO A 347 -26.82 12.49 2.83
N GLY A 348 -26.39 12.43 1.58
CA GLY A 348 -25.33 13.31 1.04
C GLY A 348 -23.90 12.89 1.40
N MET A 349 -23.68 11.87 2.23
CA MET A 349 -22.34 11.47 2.66
C MET A 349 -21.51 10.78 1.57
N ARG A 350 -22.15 10.02 0.66
CA ARG A 350 -21.43 9.30 -0.40
C ARG A 350 -20.61 10.22 -1.33
N PRO A 351 -21.15 11.37 -1.81
CA PRO A 351 -20.34 12.37 -2.49
C PRO A 351 -19.13 12.84 -1.68
N LEU A 352 -19.29 13.10 -0.38
CA LEU A 352 -18.22 13.56 0.51
C LEU A 352 -17.10 12.52 0.64
N LEU A 353 -17.47 11.25 0.87
CA LEU A 353 -16.55 10.10 0.91
C LEU A 353 -15.84 9.81 -0.44
N ASN A 354 -16.18 10.53 -1.50
CA ASN A 354 -15.57 10.36 -2.81
C ASN A 354 -14.78 11.60 -3.26
N GLN A 355 -14.71 12.64 -2.42
CA GLN A 355 -13.85 13.79 -2.63
C GLN A 355 -12.39 13.41 -2.35
N GLU A 356 -11.48 13.91 -3.18
CA GLU A 356 -10.05 13.66 -2.99
C GLU A 356 -9.42 14.57 -1.93
N ASP A 357 -8.40 14.04 -1.26
CA ASP A 357 -7.50 14.82 -0.42
C ASP A 357 -6.06 14.35 -0.69
N PRO A 358 -5.36 14.99 -1.66
CA PRO A 358 -4.00 14.60 -2.02
C PRO A 358 -3.00 14.72 -0.87
N ALA A 359 -3.18 15.71 0.02
CA ALA A 359 -2.30 15.92 1.17
C ALA A 359 -2.35 14.74 2.15
N ARG A 360 -3.53 14.11 2.25
CA ARG A 360 -3.80 12.91 3.05
C ARG A 360 -3.68 11.58 2.29
N GLN A 361 -3.32 11.62 1.00
CA GLN A 361 -3.28 10.45 0.10
C GLN A 361 -4.64 9.74 -0.03
N ILE A 362 -5.73 10.49 0.07
CA ILE A 362 -7.09 9.98 -0.14
C ILE A 362 -7.44 10.13 -1.62
N PRO A 363 -7.69 9.03 -2.34
CA PRO A 363 -8.02 9.09 -3.76
C PRO A 363 -9.46 9.55 -3.98
N SER A 364 -9.70 10.20 -5.12
CA SER A 364 -11.06 10.44 -5.59
C SER A 364 -11.83 9.12 -5.77
N ALA A 365 -13.15 9.17 -5.59
CA ALA A 365 -14.03 8.00 -5.65
C ALA A 365 -13.64 6.88 -4.66
N PHE A 366 -13.09 7.23 -3.49
CA PHE A 366 -12.66 6.30 -2.45
C PHE A 366 -13.73 5.25 -2.12
N TRP A 367 -14.93 5.65 -1.65
CA TRP A 367 -15.97 4.71 -1.28
C TRP A 367 -16.46 3.89 -2.49
N ASP A 368 -16.62 4.56 -3.63
CA ASP A 368 -17.06 3.92 -4.87
C ASP A 368 -16.10 2.81 -5.33
N GLN A 369 -14.79 3.00 -5.15
CA GLN A 369 -13.79 1.97 -5.42
C GLN A 369 -13.91 0.82 -4.42
N VAL A 370 -14.00 1.13 -3.12
CA VAL A 370 -14.20 0.12 -2.07
C VAL A 370 -15.44 -0.72 -2.39
N GLU A 371 -16.59 -0.10 -2.63
CA GLU A 371 -17.84 -0.80 -2.93
C GLU A 371 -17.71 -1.73 -4.16
N ARG A 372 -17.11 -1.24 -5.25
CA ARG A 372 -16.88 -2.03 -6.47
C ARG A 372 -15.98 -3.24 -6.23
N GLU A 373 -14.90 -3.07 -5.48
CA GLU A 373 -13.97 -4.14 -5.17
C GLU A 373 -14.60 -5.22 -4.31
N PHE A 374 -15.31 -4.83 -3.24
CA PHE A 374 -15.99 -5.78 -2.37
C PHE A 374 -17.19 -6.47 -3.05
N ALA A 375 -17.72 -5.88 -4.13
CA ALA A 375 -18.77 -6.48 -4.97
C ALA A 375 -18.23 -7.53 -5.97
N ARG A 376 -16.90 -7.74 -6.07
CA ARG A 376 -16.31 -8.71 -6.98
C ARG A 376 -16.59 -10.15 -6.55
N PRO A 377 -17.18 -11.00 -7.41
CA PRO A 377 -17.49 -12.39 -7.07
C PRO A 377 -16.24 -13.25 -6.85
N GLU A 378 -15.08 -12.86 -7.40
CA GLU A 378 -13.83 -13.59 -7.26
C GLU A 378 -13.33 -13.58 -5.81
N TYR A 379 -13.34 -12.40 -5.16
CA TYR A 379 -12.94 -12.26 -3.76
C TYR A 379 -13.82 -13.09 -2.84
N ARG A 380 -15.11 -13.14 -3.17
CA ARG A 380 -16.07 -14.00 -2.52
C ARG A 380 -15.71 -15.48 -2.67
N ALA A 381 -15.51 -15.93 -3.91
CA ALA A 381 -15.18 -17.33 -4.20
C ALA A 381 -13.92 -17.79 -3.46
N TYR A 382 -12.92 -16.91 -3.29
CA TYR A 382 -11.72 -17.23 -2.52
C TYR A 382 -12.00 -17.45 -1.02
N VAL A 383 -12.83 -16.62 -0.40
CA VAL A 383 -13.22 -16.78 1.01
C VAL A 383 -14.05 -18.05 1.21
N ASP A 384 -15.04 -18.30 0.36
CA ASP A 384 -15.87 -19.52 0.38
C ASP A 384 -15.02 -20.78 0.20
N ALA A 385 -14.09 -20.77 -0.77
CA ALA A 385 -13.21 -21.89 -1.02
C ALA A 385 -12.28 -22.18 0.16
N GLY A 386 -11.70 -21.13 0.78
CA GLY A 386 -10.85 -21.30 1.94
C GLY A 386 -11.61 -21.79 3.17
N LEU A 387 -12.80 -21.27 3.45
CA LEU A 387 -13.66 -21.76 4.53
C LEU A 387 -14.04 -23.23 4.32
N THR A 388 -14.43 -23.59 3.10
CA THR A 388 -14.76 -24.97 2.73
C THR A 388 -13.55 -25.89 2.95
N ALA A 389 -12.36 -25.48 2.51
CA ALA A 389 -11.13 -26.25 2.69
C ALA A 389 -10.80 -26.43 4.18
N LEU A 390 -10.92 -25.38 4.99
CA LEU A 390 -10.65 -25.42 6.42
C LEU A 390 -11.64 -26.34 7.16
N GLN A 391 -12.94 -26.25 6.85
CA GLN A 391 -13.98 -27.09 7.42
C GLN A 391 -13.78 -28.58 7.10
N GLN A 392 -13.45 -28.89 5.84
CA GLN A 392 -13.22 -30.28 5.41
C GLN A 392 -12.01 -30.89 6.12
N GLU A 393 -10.93 -30.14 6.27
CA GLU A 393 -9.70 -30.60 6.90
C GLU A 393 -9.85 -30.76 8.42
N LEU A 394 -10.52 -29.83 9.10
CA LEU A 394 -10.82 -29.95 10.53
C LEU A 394 -11.78 -31.12 10.82
N ALA A 395 -12.76 -31.37 9.96
CA ALA A 395 -13.65 -32.53 10.08
C ALA A 395 -12.90 -33.86 9.91
N ARG A 396 -11.84 -33.90 9.10
CA ARG A 396 -10.95 -35.06 8.97
C ARG A 396 -10.07 -35.23 10.21
N ALA A 397 -9.47 -34.15 10.71
CA ALA A 397 -8.60 -34.16 11.88
C ALA A 397 -9.36 -34.55 13.17
N GLY A 398 -10.57 -34.04 13.36
CA GLY A 398 -11.43 -34.39 14.49
C GLY A 398 -11.84 -35.87 14.52
N LYS A 399 -12.05 -36.49 13.34
CA LYS A 399 -12.28 -37.95 13.23
C LYS A 399 -11.05 -38.78 13.56
N ALA A 400 -9.85 -38.20 13.46
CA ALA A 400 -8.58 -38.84 13.78
C ALA A 400 -8.13 -38.65 15.24
N GLY A 401 -8.95 -38.02 16.09
CA GLY A 401 -8.63 -37.80 17.51
C GLY A 401 -7.58 -36.73 17.79
N VAL A 402 -7.23 -35.89 16.80
CA VAL A 402 -6.30 -34.77 16.97
C VAL A 402 -7.07 -33.56 17.50
N VAL A 403 -6.73 -33.08 18.70
CA VAL A 403 -7.31 -31.88 19.33
C VAL A 403 -7.08 -30.66 18.42
N GLY A 404 -8.14 -29.88 18.22
CA GLY A 404 -8.20 -28.79 17.25
C GLY A 404 -7.30 -27.60 17.60
N ASP A 405 -6.66 -27.05 16.56
CA ASP A 405 -5.88 -25.82 16.67
C ASP A 405 -6.77 -24.65 17.16
N PRO A 406 -6.44 -23.98 18.28
CA PRO A 406 -7.24 -22.88 18.83
C PRO A 406 -7.43 -21.73 17.85
N PHE A 407 -6.40 -21.38 17.08
CA PHE A 407 -6.47 -20.31 16.10
C PHE A 407 -7.45 -20.67 14.98
N LEU A 408 -7.39 -21.88 14.44
CA LEU A 408 -8.31 -22.31 13.39
C LEU A 408 -9.76 -22.39 13.86
N THR A 409 -9.96 -22.75 15.13
CA THR A 409 -11.28 -22.73 15.76
C THR A 409 -11.82 -21.31 15.85
N GLU A 410 -10.98 -20.34 16.24
CA GLU A 410 -11.34 -18.93 16.29
C GLU A 410 -11.66 -18.38 14.89
N VAL A 411 -10.88 -18.75 13.86
CA VAL A 411 -11.18 -18.37 12.47
C VAL A 411 -12.59 -18.81 12.06
N LEU A 412 -12.99 -20.04 12.37
CA LEU A 412 -14.33 -20.53 12.07
C LEU A 412 -15.42 -19.82 12.87
N HIS A 413 -15.17 -19.54 14.15
CA HIS A 413 -16.09 -18.82 15.01
C HIS A 413 -16.31 -17.38 14.52
N GLN A 414 -15.24 -16.67 14.14
CA GLN A 414 -15.33 -15.34 13.53
C GLN A 414 -16.06 -15.38 12.18
N ALA A 415 -15.78 -16.37 11.34
CA ALA A 415 -16.48 -16.54 10.06
C ALA A 415 -18.00 -16.73 10.23
N ALA A 416 -18.43 -17.41 11.29
CA ALA A 416 -19.84 -17.58 11.60
C ALA A 416 -20.50 -16.30 12.12
N ARG A 417 -19.72 -15.36 12.67
CA ARG A 417 -20.19 -14.11 13.28
C ARG A 417 -20.10 -12.89 12.36
N SER A 418 -19.27 -12.93 11.31
CA SER A 418 -19.20 -11.85 10.32
C SER A 418 -20.55 -11.72 9.59
N THR A 419 -21.34 -10.75 10.04
CA THR A 419 -22.64 -10.39 9.45
C THR A 419 -22.45 -9.85 8.03
N ALA A 420 -21.37 -9.11 7.78
CA ALA A 420 -20.98 -8.56 6.48
C ALA A 420 -20.88 -9.64 5.38
N TRP A 421 -20.27 -10.78 5.72
CA TRP A 421 -20.16 -11.92 4.83
C TRP A 421 -21.51 -12.64 4.62
N GLY A 422 -22.24 -12.87 5.71
CA GLY A 422 -23.52 -13.58 5.74
C GLY A 422 -24.64 -12.88 4.97
N GLU A 423 -24.81 -11.57 5.15
CA GLU A 423 -25.86 -10.78 4.49
C GLU A 423 -25.64 -10.68 2.98
N ARG A 424 -24.39 -10.50 2.52
CA ARG A 424 -24.09 -10.49 1.09
C ARG A 424 -24.39 -11.83 0.41
N LYS A 425 -24.36 -12.96 1.14
CA LYS A 425 -24.61 -14.30 0.57
C LYS A 425 -26.07 -14.45 0.17
N GLN A 426 -26.95 -13.79 0.91
CA GLN A 426 -28.37 -13.68 0.60
C GLN A 426 -28.64 -12.63 -0.46
N ALA A 427 -27.85 -11.55 -0.51
CA ALA A 427 -27.98 -10.51 -1.53
C ALA A 427 -27.87 -11.08 -2.96
N GLU A 428 -26.93 -11.99 -3.25
CA GLU A 428 -26.77 -12.62 -4.58
C GLU A 428 -27.99 -13.41 -5.08
N ALA A 429 -28.72 -14.07 -4.18
CA ALA A 429 -29.98 -14.73 -4.54
C ALA A 429 -31.02 -13.71 -5.05
N LYS A 430 -31.01 -12.49 -4.47
CA LYS A 430 -31.82 -11.34 -4.91
C LYS A 430 -31.23 -10.61 -6.12
N THR A 431 -29.90 -10.45 -6.22
CA THR A 431 -29.23 -9.69 -7.29
C THR A 431 -29.23 -10.42 -8.62
N ARG A 432 -29.28 -11.76 -8.64
CA ARG A 432 -29.47 -12.54 -9.88
C ARG A 432 -30.86 -12.29 -10.48
N MET A 433 -31.85 -12.01 -9.64
CA MET A 433 -33.21 -11.61 -10.04
C MET A 433 -33.27 -10.13 -10.46
N MET A 434 -32.58 -9.23 -9.75
CA MET A 434 -32.57 -7.79 -10.06
C MET A 434 -31.70 -7.38 -11.26
N ARG A 435 -30.66 -8.14 -11.63
CA ARG A 435 -29.86 -7.86 -12.84
C ARG A 435 -30.65 -7.98 -14.15
N VAL A 436 -31.77 -8.70 -14.14
CA VAL A 436 -32.72 -8.76 -15.27
C VAL A 436 -33.59 -7.50 -15.34
N PHE A 437 -33.83 -6.83 -14.21
CA PHE A 437 -34.66 -5.62 -14.11
C PHE A 437 -33.86 -4.31 -14.21
N ASP A 438 -32.60 -4.27 -13.78
CA ASP A 438 -31.81 -3.02 -13.68
C ASP A 438 -31.20 -2.57 -15.01
N HIS A 439 -31.18 -3.43 -16.04
CA HIS A 439 -30.77 -3.06 -17.40
C HIS A 439 -31.83 -2.21 -18.15
N HIS A 440 -33.01 -1.99 -17.56
CA HIS A 440 -34.08 -1.18 -18.14
C HIS A 440 -34.40 0.12 -17.36
N ARG A 441 -33.67 0.42 -16.27
CA ARG A 441 -33.97 1.57 -15.40
C ARG A 441 -32.93 2.70 -15.41
N LYS A 442 -31.80 2.55 -16.11
CA LYS A 442 -30.75 3.59 -16.25
C LYS A 442 -30.85 4.47 -17.50
N ARG A 443 -32.06 4.70 -17.98
CA ARG A 443 -32.43 5.83 -18.85
C ARG A 443 -33.82 6.26 -18.39
N ILE A 444 -34.04 7.56 -18.22
CA ILE A 444 -35.28 8.20 -17.70
C ILE A 444 -35.25 8.43 -16.19
N HIS A 445 -34.57 9.51 -15.77
CA HIS A 445 -35.05 10.54 -14.82
C HIS A 445 -33.86 11.40 -14.33
N GLN A 446 -33.33 12.24 -15.21
CA GLN A 446 -32.63 13.47 -14.84
C GLN A 446 -32.92 14.52 -15.92
N PHE A 447 -34.18 14.91 -16.04
CA PHE A 447 -34.58 16.12 -16.75
C PHE A 447 -35.98 16.45 -16.26
N GLU A 448 -36.06 17.41 -15.33
CA GLU A 448 -37.14 18.37 -15.09
C GLU A 448 -37.15 18.84 -13.63
N ALA A 449 -36.72 20.10 -13.44
CA ALA A 449 -37.24 21.11 -12.51
C ALA A 449 -36.13 22.03 -11.96
N SER A 450 -35.82 23.10 -12.72
CA SER A 450 -35.40 24.45 -12.24
C SER A 450 -34.70 25.26 -13.34
N LEU A 451 -35.37 25.45 -14.48
CA LEU A 451 -34.78 26.15 -15.64
C LEU A 451 -34.88 27.69 -15.62
N PHE A 452 -35.21 28.34 -14.49
CA PHE A 452 -35.40 29.81 -14.47
C PHE A 452 -34.52 30.65 -13.52
N PRO A 453 -33.89 30.13 -12.45
CA PRO A 453 -32.77 30.83 -11.80
C PRO A 453 -31.39 30.45 -12.39
N PHE A 454 -31.33 29.42 -13.23
CA PHE A 454 -30.09 28.78 -13.71
C PHE A 454 -29.30 29.59 -14.77
N ILE A 455 -29.93 30.61 -15.36
CA ILE A 455 -29.34 31.42 -16.45
C ILE A 455 -28.32 32.45 -15.92
N THR A 456 -28.43 32.89 -14.66
CA THR A 456 -27.47 33.84 -14.07
C THR A 456 -26.22 33.17 -13.50
N PHE A 457 -26.32 31.95 -12.97
CA PHE A 457 -25.18 31.26 -12.33
C PHE A 457 -24.24 30.56 -13.33
N ASN A 458 -24.74 30.02 -14.44
CA ASN A 458 -23.88 29.34 -15.43
C ASN A 458 -23.14 30.28 -16.38
N LEU A 459 -23.43 31.59 -16.32
CA LEU A 459 -22.54 32.59 -16.89
C LEU A 459 -21.23 32.66 -16.10
N SER A 460 -21.15 32.26 -14.82
CA SER A 460 -19.90 32.33 -14.04
C SER A 460 -18.81 31.36 -14.55
N LYS A 461 -19.17 30.14 -15.01
CA LYS A 461 -18.20 29.17 -15.57
C LYS A 461 -17.62 29.60 -16.93
N VAL A 462 -18.38 30.34 -17.72
CA VAL A 462 -17.95 30.88 -19.03
C VAL A 462 -17.27 32.24 -18.86
N PHE A 463 -17.76 33.10 -17.96
CA PHE A 463 -17.18 34.42 -17.67
C PHE A 463 -15.90 34.31 -16.85
N GLY A 464 -15.88 33.45 -15.83
CA GLY A 464 -14.68 33.16 -15.05
C GLY A 464 -13.51 32.73 -15.93
N ASN A 465 -13.80 32.07 -17.07
CA ASN A 465 -12.77 31.62 -18.02
C ASN A 465 -12.22 32.70 -18.97
N VAL A 466 -13.03 33.68 -19.37
CA VAL A 466 -12.70 34.66 -20.43
C VAL A 466 -12.30 36.03 -19.86
N ILE A 467 -12.78 36.38 -18.68
CA ILE A 467 -12.78 37.76 -18.16
C ILE A 467 -11.78 37.99 -17.02
N GLY A 468 -11.34 36.94 -16.32
CA GLY A 468 -10.35 37.04 -15.24
C GLY A 468 -8.92 37.43 -15.65
N LEU A 469 -8.65 37.63 -16.94
CA LEU A 469 -7.35 38.05 -17.47
C LEU A 469 -7.27 39.57 -17.73
N VAL A 470 -8.37 40.30 -17.58
CA VAL A 470 -8.41 41.72 -17.89
C VAL A 470 -8.09 42.53 -16.64
N GLU A 471 -6.80 42.79 -16.44
CA GLU A 471 -6.30 43.81 -15.51
C GLU A 471 -6.20 45.14 -16.26
N PHE A 472 -7.08 46.10 -15.95
CA PHE A 472 -7.05 47.40 -16.64
C PHE A 472 -5.94 48.33 -16.13
N ARG A 473 -5.43 48.07 -14.92
CA ARG A 473 -4.27 48.72 -14.31
C ARG A 473 -3.69 47.84 -13.21
N LYS A 474 -2.55 48.25 -12.64
CA LYS A 474 -2.02 47.69 -11.39
C LYS A 474 -2.66 48.33 -10.16
N GLY A 475 -2.61 47.61 -9.04
CA GLY A 475 -3.06 48.08 -7.74
C GLY A 475 -2.18 49.17 -7.17
N LYS A 476 -2.73 49.96 -6.24
CA LYS A 476 -2.01 51.07 -5.60
C LYS A 476 -0.85 50.64 -4.70
N LEU A 477 -0.90 49.41 -4.19
CA LEU A 477 0.17 48.85 -3.34
C LEU A 477 1.22 48.06 -4.15
N PHE A 478 1.03 47.91 -5.46
CA PHE A 478 1.85 47.07 -6.32
C PHE A 478 3.28 47.59 -6.48
N GLU A 479 4.27 46.69 -6.42
CA GLU A 479 5.70 46.98 -6.61
C GLU A 479 6.24 48.16 -5.76
N ASN A 480 5.62 48.40 -4.61
CA ASN A 480 6.04 49.43 -3.66
C ASN A 480 6.71 48.79 -2.44
N MET A 481 8.04 48.87 -2.39
CA MET A 481 8.86 48.30 -1.32
C MET A 481 8.52 48.88 0.07
N GLU A 482 8.03 50.12 0.16
CA GLU A 482 7.58 50.70 1.43
C GLU A 482 6.31 50.00 1.93
N TRP A 483 5.34 49.77 1.03
CA TRP A 483 4.13 49.01 1.36
C TRP A 483 4.45 47.56 1.71
N THR A 484 5.31 46.89 0.94
CA THR A 484 5.76 45.52 1.29
C THR A 484 6.38 45.48 2.67
N ARG A 485 7.29 46.40 2.99
CA ARG A 485 7.95 46.44 4.30
C ARG A 485 6.95 46.73 5.42
N TYR A 486 6.06 47.69 5.19
CA TYR A 486 5.00 48.05 6.13
C TYR A 486 4.10 46.87 6.45
N VAL A 487 3.56 46.19 5.42
CA VAL A 487 2.67 45.04 5.60
C VAL A 487 3.40 43.88 6.25
N ARG A 488 4.62 43.53 5.81
CA ARG A 488 5.42 42.47 6.44
C ARG A 488 5.68 42.71 7.93
N ALA A 489 5.87 43.96 8.34
CA ALA A 489 6.08 44.30 9.75
C ALA A 489 4.83 44.11 10.62
N GLN A 490 3.64 44.09 10.00
CA GLN A 490 2.37 43.91 10.72
C GLN A 490 1.96 42.45 10.81
N LEU A 491 2.36 41.60 9.85
CA LEU A 491 1.91 40.21 9.73
C LEU A 491 2.36 39.32 10.89
N GLN A 492 1.49 38.40 11.30
CA GLN A 492 1.79 37.29 12.19
C GLN A 492 1.14 36.00 11.65
N PRO A 493 1.73 34.82 11.88
CA PRO A 493 1.17 33.56 11.43
C PRO A 493 -0.27 33.36 11.89
N GLY A 494 -1.15 33.00 10.95
CA GLY A 494 -2.59 32.88 11.18
C GLY A 494 -3.38 34.15 10.88
N ASP A 495 -2.75 35.23 10.45
CA ASP A 495 -3.51 36.37 9.97
C ASP A 495 -4.27 36.01 8.67
N LEU A 496 -5.54 36.43 8.59
CA LEU A 496 -6.31 36.41 7.36
C LEU A 496 -6.16 37.77 6.66
N LEU A 497 -5.92 37.73 5.36
CA LEU A 497 -5.75 38.92 4.52
C LEU A 497 -6.94 39.05 3.59
N LEU A 498 -7.56 40.22 3.59
CA LEU A 498 -8.63 40.57 2.66
C LEU A 498 -8.13 41.62 1.69
N GLU A 499 -8.45 41.45 0.41
CA GLU A 499 -8.09 42.43 -0.61
C GLU A 499 -9.29 42.93 -1.42
N ARG A 500 -9.13 44.13 -1.98
CA ARG A 500 -9.96 44.70 -3.05
C ARG A 500 -9.11 44.97 -4.28
N THR A 501 -9.59 44.51 -5.43
CA THR A 501 -8.91 44.68 -6.72
C THR A 501 -9.89 45.19 -7.77
N PRO A 502 -10.39 46.44 -7.64
CA PRO A 502 -11.50 46.95 -8.46
C PRO A 502 -11.13 47.10 -9.94
N PHE A 503 -9.84 46.95 -10.27
CA PHE A 503 -9.27 46.94 -11.61
C PHE A 503 -9.20 45.54 -12.25
N ARG A 504 -9.61 44.49 -11.52
CA ARG A 504 -9.84 43.13 -12.02
C ARG A 504 -11.32 42.94 -12.24
N LEU A 505 -11.69 42.48 -13.43
CA LEU A 505 -13.08 42.32 -13.80
C LEU A 505 -13.82 41.25 -12.96
N THR A 506 -13.11 40.32 -12.31
CA THR A 506 -13.67 39.35 -11.35
C THR A 506 -14.20 39.99 -10.07
N ASP A 507 -13.53 41.02 -9.54
CA ASP A 507 -13.88 41.74 -8.31
C ASP A 507 -15.14 42.62 -8.45
N VAL A 508 -15.61 42.84 -9.69
CA VAL A 508 -16.89 43.52 -9.99
C VAL A 508 -18.09 42.60 -9.77
N PHE A 509 -17.91 41.28 -9.88
CA PHE A 509 -18.99 40.30 -9.81
C PHE A 509 -19.12 39.59 -8.46
N ILE A 510 -18.15 39.75 -7.56
CA ILE A 510 -18.21 39.23 -6.19
C ILE A 510 -18.99 40.26 -5.35
N PRO A 511 -20.13 39.87 -4.74
CA PRO A 511 -20.89 40.75 -3.86
C PRO A 511 -20.07 41.18 -2.65
N GLY A 512 -20.28 42.42 -2.19
CA GLY A 512 -19.56 42.97 -1.05
C GLY A 512 -18.41 43.90 -1.43
N HIS A 513 -17.68 44.38 -0.43
CA HIS A 513 -16.47 45.17 -0.62
C HIS A 513 -15.27 44.30 -0.92
N PHE A 514 -14.87 43.37 -0.07
CA PHE A 514 -13.69 42.55 -0.32
C PHE A 514 -13.97 41.49 -1.39
N GLY A 515 -12.99 41.26 -2.26
CA GLY A 515 -13.10 40.34 -3.38
C GLY A 515 -12.37 39.01 -3.18
N HIS A 516 -11.45 38.95 -2.22
CA HIS A 516 -10.57 37.80 -2.04
C HIS A 516 -10.07 37.70 -0.61
N VAL A 517 -9.77 36.47 -0.18
CA VAL A 517 -9.26 36.12 1.15
C VAL A 517 -8.04 35.21 0.98
N ALA A 518 -7.01 35.47 1.78
CA ALA A 518 -5.81 34.65 1.88
C ALA A 518 -5.39 34.45 3.34
N LEU A 519 -4.50 33.49 3.58
CA LEU A 519 -3.97 33.18 4.92
C LEU A 519 -2.45 33.34 4.94
N TYR A 520 -1.93 34.13 5.88
CA TYR A 520 -0.49 34.23 6.13
C TYR A 520 -0.03 33.07 7.02
N VAL A 521 0.78 32.16 6.46
CA VAL A 521 1.24 30.95 7.17
C VAL A 521 2.51 31.18 7.99
N GLY A 522 3.25 32.25 7.73
CA GLY A 522 4.51 32.55 8.42
C GLY A 522 5.76 32.22 7.61
N THR A 523 6.85 32.85 8.02
CA THR A 523 8.23 32.56 7.60
C THR A 523 8.78 31.30 8.27
N GLU A 524 9.94 30.81 7.81
CA GLU A 524 10.61 29.65 8.42
C GLU A 524 10.85 29.85 9.93
N ASP A 525 11.29 31.04 10.36
CA ASP A 525 11.58 31.34 11.76
C ASP A 525 10.30 31.42 12.61
N GLU A 526 9.21 31.95 12.05
CA GLU A 526 7.92 32.01 12.72
C GLU A 526 7.31 30.60 12.87
N LEU A 527 7.35 29.80 11.81
CA LEU A 527 6.89 28.40 11.84
C LEU A 527 7.72 27.54 12.79
N ARG A 528 9.04 27.78 12.89
CA ARG A 528 9.91 27.17 13.90
C ARG A 528 9.47 27.55 15.31
N THR A 529 9.20 28.83 15.54
CA THR A 529 8.69 29.34 16.83
C THR A 529 7.33 28.79 17.22
N MET A 530 6.56 28.34 16.23
CA MET A 530 5.26 27.67 16.43
C MET A 530 5.36 26.15 16.49
N ASP A 531 6.55 25.56 16.47
CA ASP A 531 6.76 24.11 16.42
C ASP A 531 6.06 23.43 15.22
N LEU A 532 5.90 24.16 14.11
CA LEU A 532 5.23 23.68 12.89
C LEU A 532 6.21 23.28 11.79
N LEU A 533 7.48 23.64 11.90
CA LEU A 533 8.46 23.45 10.83
C LEU A 533 8.64 21.97 10.42
N ASP A 534 8.59 21.07 11.40
CA ASP A 534 8.75 19.63 11.19
C ASP A 534 7.42 18.91 10.89
N HIS A 535 6.30 19.65 10.80
CA HIS A 535 5.00 19.07 10.52
C HIS A 535 4.97 18.49 9.09
N PRO A 536 4.45 17.27 8.86
CA PRO A 536 4.48 16.62 7.54
C PRO A 536 3.87 17.43 6.39
N LEU A 537 2.83 18.22 6.67
CA LEU A 537 2.20 19.10 5.68
C LEU A 537 2.98 20.40 5.43
N VAL A 538 3.88 20.79 6.31
CA VAL A 538 4.67 22.04 6.20
C VAL A 538 6.00 21.76 5.52
N VAL A 539 6.66 20.65 5.89
CA VAL A 539 8.00 20.29 5.40
C VAL A 539 8.05 20.13 3.88
N SER A 540 6.95 19.71 3.24
CA SER A 540 6.84 19.61 1.78
C SER A 540 6.96 20.96 1.07
N HIS A 541 6.68 22.08 1.77
CA HIS A 541 6.67 23.43 1.22
C HIS A 541 7.84 24.29 1.74
N ILE A 542 8.82 23.72 2.45
CA ILE A 542 9.89 24.51 3.09
C ILE A 542 10.73 25.31 2.10
N GLN A 543 10.92 24.80 0.89
CA GLN A 543 11.67 25.52 -0.16
C GLN A 543 10.91 26.75 -0.66
N GLU A 544 9.58 26.67 -0.73
CA GLU A 544 8.73 27.80 -1.10
C GLU A 544 8.74 28.86 -0.01
N ILE A 545 8.65 28.44 1.26
CA ILE A 545 8.76 29.32 2.43
C ILE A 545 10.11 30.04 2.46
N ARG A 546 11.21 29.32 2.21
CA ARG A 546 12.56 29.90 2.10
C ARG A 546 12.71 30.90 0.95
N ALA A 547 11.94 30.69 -0.12
CA ALA A 547 11.85 31.65 -1.22
C ALA A 547 10.95 32.87 -0.88
N GLY A 548 10.46 32.98 0.36
CA GLY A 548 9.63 34.08 0.83
C GLY A 548 8.15 33.94 0.49
N ARG A 549 7.69 32.75 0.08
CA ARG A 549 6.27 32.47 -0.16
C ARG A 549 5.61 32.10 1.16
N THR A 550 4.75 32.98 1.66
CA THR A 550 4.16 32.90 3.01
C THR A 550 2.65 33.16 3.02
N ILE A 551 2.03 33.37 1.85
CA ILE A 551 0.60 33.61 1.68
C ILE A 551 -0.01 32.41 0.97
N VAL A 552 -0.90 31.67 1.63
CA VAL A 552 -1.71 30.65 0.99
C VAL A 552 -3.01 31.29 0.49
N GLU A 553 -3.32 31.08 -0.78
CA GLU A 553 -4.51 31.65 -1.41
C GLU A 553 -5.06 30.73 -2.49
N ALA A 554 -6.39 30.67 -2.60
CA ALA A 554 -7.09 29.96 -3.66
C ALA A 554 -7.34 30.90 -4.84
N LEU A 555 -6.57 30.73 -5.91
CA LEU A 555 -6.75 31.47 -7.16
C LEU A 555 -7.39 30.59 -8.22
N ARG A 556 -7.82 31.22 -9.31
CA ARG A 556 -8.44 30.56 -10.47
C ARG A 556 -7.63 29.36 -10.97
N ASP A 557 -6.30 29.48 -10.99
CA ASP A 557 -5.38 28.44 -11.48
C ASP A 557 -5.09 27.34 -10.43
N GLY A 558 -5.67 27.48 -9.24
CA GLY A 558 -5.52 26.58 -8.11
C GLY A 558 -5.06 27.30 -6.84
N THR A 559 -5.06 26.56 -5.74
CA THR A 559 -4.56 27.02 -4.45
C THR A 559 -3.04 26.93 -4.42
N GLN A 560 -2.39 28.02 -4.05
CA GLN A 560 -0.93 28.14 -4.11
C GLN A 560 -0.37 28.93 -2.94
N ILE A 561 0.96 28.88 -2.78
CA ILE A 561 1.69 29.70 -1.81
C ILE A 561 2.52 30.78 -2.52
N ASN A 562 2.30 32.03 -2.14
CA ASN A 562 2.83 33.22 -2.81
C ASN A 562 3.54 34.17 -1.84
N THR A 563 4.29 35.11 -2.41
CA THR A 563 4.98 36.14 -1.65
C THR A 563 4.01 37.27 -1.28
N VAL A 564 4.35 38.02 -0.23
CA VAL A 564 3.62 39.26 0.12
C VAL A 564 3.62 40.23 -1.06
N ASP A 565 4.74 40.35 -1.80
CA ASP A 565 4.84 41.23 -2.97
C ASP A 565 3.84 40.86 -4.08
N HIS A 566 3.60 39.57 -4.29
CA HIS A 566 2.60 39.09 -5.24
C HIS A 566 1.19 39.50 -4.81
N PHE A 567 0.88 39.27 -3.52
CA PHE A 567 -0.42 39.57 -2.94
C PHE A 567 -0.72 41.08 -2.94
N LEU A 568 0.28 41.95 -2.82
CA LEU A 568 0.08 43.42 -2.76
C LEU A 568 -0.24 44.09 -4.09
N ASN A 569 -0.55 43.35 -5.16
CA ASN A 569 -1.17 43.95 -6.35
C ASN A 569 -2.66 44.25 -6.10
N VAL A 570 -2.94 45.18 -5.19
CA VAL A 570 -4.28 45.51 -4.65
C VAL A 570 -4.41 47.01 -4.40
N ASP A 571 -5.64 47.49 -4.21
CA ASP A 571 -5.89 48.87 -3.76
C ASP A 571 -6.18 48.97 -2.27
N ASP A 572 -6.94 48.00 -1.75
CA ASP A 572 -7.35 47.94 -0.36
C ASP A 572 -6.88 46.62 0.25
N LEU A 573 -6.47 46.68 1.53
CA LEU A 573 -5.99 45.55 2.31
C LEU A 573 -6.57 45.64 3.71
N ALA A 574 -7.13 44.54 4.23
CA ALA A 574 -7.38 44.37 5.65
C ALA A 574 -6.62 43.16 6.19
N ILE A 575 -6.02 43.31 7.37
CA ILE A 575 -5.34 42.23 8.09
C ILE A 575 -6.17 41.91 9.33
N LEU A 576 -6.67 40.68 9.41
CA LEU A 576 -7.51 40.17 10.48
C LEU A 576 -6.67 39.18 11.31
N ARG A 577 -6.58 39.39 12.62
CA ARG A 577 -5.79 38.53 13.50
C ARG A 577 -6.67 37.77 14.48
N PRO A 578 -6.47 36.45 14.67
CA PRO A 578 -7.14 35.68 15.72
C PRO A 578 -6.88 36.31 17.10
N LYS A 579 -7.93 36.63 17.85
CA LYS A 579 -7.76 37.10 19.22
C LYS A 579 -7.46 35.93 20.15
N SER A 580 -6.45 36.08 21.01
CA SER A 580 -6.00 35.00 21.90
C SER A 580 -7.02 34.58 22.97
N ASP A 581 -8.01 35.43 23.26
CA ASP A 581 -9.11 35.14 24.19
C ASP A 581 -10.30 34.44 23.50
N ALA A 582 -10.34 34.44 22.16
CA ALA A 582 -11.40 33.80 21.37
C ALA A 582 -10.93 32.54 20.63
N ILE A 583 -9.68 32.55 20.13
CA ILE A 583 -9.07 31.45 19.37
C ILE A 583 -7.74 31.09 20.03
N ASP A 584 -7.63 29.86 20.53
CA ASP A 584 -6.41 29.37 21.16
C ASP A 584 -5.27 29.25 20.13
N ARG A 585 -4.04 29.44 20.59
CA ARG A 585 -2.82 29.26 19.80
C ARG A 585 -2.75 27.90 19.12
N GLN A 586 -3.28 26.84 19.76
CA GLN A 586 -3.31 25.51 19.16
C GLN A 586 -4.26 25.45 17.95
N ASP A 587 -5.36 26.19 17.98
CA ASP A 587 -6.29 26.29 16.84
C ASP A 587 -5.69 27.14 15.71
N VAL A 588 -4.93 28.18 16.03
CA VAL A 588 -4.14 28.92 15.02
C VAL A 588 -3.11 28.01 14.36
N LYS A 589 -2.36 27.23 15.15
CA LYS A 589 -1.41 26.22 14.62
C LYS A 589 -2.12 25.23 13.69
N ARG A 590 -3.31 24.77 14.08
CA ARG A 590 -4.14 23.87 13.27
C ARG A 590 -4.62 24.54 11.98
N ALA A 591 -5.09 25.77 12.02
CA ALA A 591 -5.53 26.52 10.85
C ALA A 591 -4.40 26.69 9.82
N ILE A 592 -3.20 27.07 10.27
CA ILE A 592 -2.00 27.14 9.41
C ILE A 592 -1.71 25.77 8.78
N THR A 593 -1.73 24.71 9.59
CA THR A 593 -1.47 23.34 9.10
C THR A 593 -2.51 22.89 8.07
N LEU A 594 -3.79 23.20 8.28
CA LEU A 594 -4.85 22.92 7.34
C LEU A 594 -4.68 23.72 6.05
N ALA A 595 -4.24 24.99 6.11
CA ALA A 595 -3.98 25.81 4.92
C ALA A 595 -2.99 25.11 3.97
N PHE A 596 -1.93 24.50 4.50
CA PHE A 596 -1.00 23.71 3.69
C PHE A 596 -1.67 22.51 3.00
N SER A 597 -2.67 21.87 3.63
CA SER A 597 -3.42 20.76 3.01
C SER A 597 -4.28 21.17 1.82
N HIS A 598 -4.58 22.47 1.67
CA HIS A 598 -5.35 22.97 0.52
C HIS A 598 -4.46 23.35 -0.67
N ILE A 599 -3.14 23.48 -0.50
CA ILE A 599 -2.22 23.80 -1.61
C ILE A 599 -2.32 22.73 -2.71
N GLY A 600 -2.50 23.18 -3.95
CA GLY A 600 -2.67 22.34 -5.13
C GLY A 600 -4.13 22.01 -5.49
N LYS A 601 -5.10 22.28 -4.60
CA LYS A 601 -6.53 22.07 -4.91
C LYS A 601 -7.01 23.01 -6.00
N THR A 602 -7.94 22.53 -6.82
CA THR A 602 -8.54 23.33 -7.90
C THR A 602 -9.50 24.39 -7.35
N TYR A 603 -9.71 25.47 -8.11
CA TYR A 603 -10.66 26.51 -7.72
C TYR A 603 -12.10 26.01 -7.80
N ASP A 604 -12.91 26.31 -6.80
CA ASP A 604 -14.33 25.97 -6.83
C ASP A 604 -15.19 27.02 -7.56
N PHE A 605 -15.54 26.75 -8.81
CA PHE A 605 -16.49 27.59 -9.55
C PHE A 605 -17.96 27.29 -9.18
N GLY A 606 -18.21 26.28 -8.34
CA GLY A 606 -19.51 25.96 -7.77
C GLY A 606 -19.89 26.85 -6.60
N PHE A 607 -18.90 27.43 -5.91
CA PHE A 607 -19.05 28.20 -4.68
C PHE A 607 -19.86 27.41 -3.63
N ASP A 608 -19.56 26.13 -3.47
CA ASP A 608 -20.22 25.23 -2.53
C ASP A 608 -19.25 24.83 -1.41
N THR A 609 -19.45 25.38 -0.22
CA THR A 609 -18.62 25.11 0.97
C THR A 609 -18.66 23.64 1.42
N ASN A 610 -19.56 22.82 0.87
CA ASN A 610 -19.60 21.39 1.11
C ASN A 610 -18.58 20.60 0.25
N THR A 611 -17.72 21.28 -0.50
CA THR A 611 -16.66 20.69 -1.31
C THR A 611 -15.30 20.85 -0.65
N TRP A 612 -14.54 19.75 -0.57
CA TRP A 612 -13.19 19.73 -0.01
C TRP A 612 -12.11 19.58 -1.07
N ASP A 613 -12.41 18.91 -2.20
CA ASP A 613 -11.45 18.63 -3.28
C ASP A 613 -11.14 19.86 -4.15
N ARG A 614 -11.91 20.92 -3.96
CA ARG A 614 -11.84 22.22 -4.61
C ARG A 614 -12.15 23.27 -3.54
N ILE A 615 -11.66 24.48 -3.72
CA ILE A 615 -11.86 25.53 -2.72
C ILE A 615 -11.91 26.92 -3.37
N THR A 616 -12.74 27.81 -2.82
CA THR A 616 -12.73 29.25 -3.11
C THR A 616 -11.84 30.01 -2.13
N CYS A 617 -11.55 31.28 -2.43
CA CYS A 617 -10.72 32.11 -1.56
C CYS A 617 -11.30 32.29 -0.15
N SER A 618 -12.58 32.58 -0.02
CA SER A 618 -13.26 32.75 1.27
C SER A 618 -13.47 31.42 2.02
N GLU A 619 -13.63 30.31 1.30
CA GLU A 619 -13.65 28.97 1.90
C GLU A 619 -12.33 28.62 2.58
N LEU A 620 -11.20 29.21 2.16
CA LEU A 620 -9.92 28.99 2.86
C LEU A 620 -9.99 29.40 4.33
N ALA A 621 -10.67 30.51 4.66
CA ALA A 621 -10.89 30.89 6.05
C ALA A 621 -11.86 29.92 6.75
N PHE A 622 -12.91 29.49 6.04
CA PHE A 622 -13.93 28.57 6.53
C PHE A 622 -13.37 27.18 6.89
N ASP A 623 -12.51 26.63 6.04
CA ASP A 623 -11.96 25.28 6.18
C ASP A 623 -10.75 25.20 7.11
N THR A 624 -10.04 26.30 7.32
CA THR A 624 -8.85 26.33 8.18
C THR A 624 -9.19 26.69 9.62
N TYR A 625 -10.00 27.72 9.84
CA TYR A 625 -10.49 28.10 11.18
C TYR A 625 -11.75 27.33 11.55
N VAL A 626 -11.61 26.01 11.66
CA VAL A 626 -12.71 25.05 11.82
C VAL A 626 -13.57 25.26 13.07
N ASN A 627 -13.03 25.94 14.09
CA ASN A 627 -13.74 26.23 15.34
C ASN A 627 -14.50 27.58 15.29
N VAL A 628 -14.35 28.35 14.21
CA VAL A 628 -15.03 29.64 14.04
C VAL A 628 -16.38 29.40 13.34
N ARG A 629 -17.43 29.96 13.92
CA ARG A 629 -18.77 29.96 13.31
C ARG A 629 -18.89 31.10 12.30
N TRP A 630 -18.38 30.87 11.10
CA TRP A 630 -18.49 31.80 9.99
C TRP A 630 -19.95 32.03 9.56
N PRO A 631 -20.34 33.27 9.22
CA PRO A 631 -21.55 33.52 8.46
C PRO A 631 -21.44 32.86 7.09
N PHE A 632 -22.57 32.40 6.58
CA PHE A 632 -22.70 31.84 5.25
C PHE A 632 -24.09 32.20 4.74
N GLY A 633 -24.36 31.91 3.48
CA GLY A 633 -25.73 31.63 3.13
C GLY A 633 -25.86 30.61 2.04
N LYS A 634 -27.03 30.62 1.41
CA LYS A 634 -27.50 29.52 0.59
C LYS A 634 -28.02 30.03 -0.74
N VAL A 635 -27.44 29.53 -1.83
CA VAL A 635 -27.85 29.85 -3.19
C VAL A 635 -28.30 28.56 -3.85
N GLY A 636 -29.62 28.36 -3.96
CA GLY A 636 -30.18 27.08 -4.36
C GLY A 636 -29.85 25.99 -3.34
N ASN A 637 -29.05 25.00 -3.75
CA ASN A 637 -28.60 23.91 -2.89
C ASN A 637 -27.17 24.08 -2.37
N ALA A 638 -26.42 25.07 -2.88
CA ALA A 638 -25.04 25.32 -2.47
C ALA A 638 -25.00 26.25 -1.25
N TYR A 639 -24.08 25.96 -0.33
CA TYR A 639 -23.73 26.85 0.77
C TYR A 639 -22.55 27.71 0.32
N THR A 640 -22.63 29.03 0.53
CA THR A 640 -21.65 30.00 0.02
C THR A 640 -21.17 30.89 1.16
N ILE A 641 -19.87 31.19 1.19
CA ILE A 641 -19.28 32.22 2.06
C ILE A 641 -18.63 33.30 1.20
N ALA A 642 -18.93 34.57 1.45
CA ALA A 642 -18.30 35.70 0.78
C ALA A 642 -17.10 36.25 1.57
N PRO A 643 -16.14 36.93 0.94
CA PRO A 643 -15.05 37.61 1.65
C PRO A 643 -15.53 38.62 2.70
N ASP A 644 -16.65 39.30 2.45
CA ASP A 644 -17.26 40.22 3.42
C ASP A 644 -17.84 39.50 4.65
N ASP A 645 -18.26 38.23 4.52
CA ASP A 645 -18.71 37.43 5.66
C ASP A 645 -17.52 37.16 6.60
N VAL A 646 -16.35 36.88 6.03
CA VAL A 646 -15.08 36.75 6.76
C VAL A 646 -14.72 38.09 7.43
N ALA A 647 -14.79 39.18 6.66
CA ALA A 647 -14.50 40.53 7.12
C ALA A 647 -15.36 40.97 8.31
N SER A 648 -16.62 40.55 8.34
CA SER A 648 -17.59 40.92 9.38
C SER A 648 -17.24 40.36 10.77
N LEU A 649 -16.41 39.32 10.84
CA LEU A 649 -15.97 38.71 12.09
C LEU A 649 -14.75 39.37 12.72
N ALA A 650 -14.31 40.52 12.20
CA ALA A 650 -13.25 41.32 12.79
C ALA A 650 -13.71 42.68 13.31
N GLY A 651 -13.17 43.04 14.47
CA GLY A 651 -13.35 44.33 15.11
C GLY A 651 -13.11 44.25 16.62
N SER A 652 -13.37 45.34 17.33
CA SER A 652 -13.12 45.45 18.77
C SER A 652 -14.13 44.71 19.64
N HIS A 653 -15.28 44.32 19.10
CA HIS A 653 -16.34 43.68 19.89
C HIS A 653 -15.95 42.27 20.35
N THR A 654 -16.38 41.85 21.54
CA THR A 654 -16.03 40.55 22.13
C THR A 654 -16.63 39.35 21.38
N SER A 655 -17.74 39.55 20.67
CA SER A 655 -18.36 38.52 19.82
C SER A 655 -17.61 38.29 18.49
N GLN A 656 -16.64 39.14 18.15
CA GLN A 656 -15.84 39.03 16.94
C GLN A 656 -14.52 38.32 17.29
N PRO A 657 -14.27 37.11 16.77
CA PRO A 657 -13.11 36.32 17.16
C PRO A 657 -11.80 36.82 16.55
N PHE A 658 -11.87 37.75 15.59
CA PHE A 658 -10.70 38.40 15.00
C PHE A 658 -10.65 39.89 15.39
N GLU A 659 -9.44 40.42 15.51
CA GLU A 659 -9.19 41.86 15.59
C GLU A 659 -8.75 42.40 14.23
N LEU A 660 -9.09 43.65 13.95
CA LEU A 660 -8.56 44.37 12.80
C LEU A 660 -7.17 44.92 13.16
N VAL A 661 -6.12 44.44 12.49
CA VAL A 661 -4.73 44.88 12.74
C VAL A 661 -4.39 46.10 11.89
N THR A 662 -4.79 46.07 10.63
CA THR A 662 -4.53 47.12 9.65
C THR A 662 -5.65 47.15 8.63
N PHE A 663 -6.07 48.35 8.25
CA PHE A 663 -6.95 48.58 7.11
C PHE A 663 -6.36 49.69 6.25
N ILE A 664 -6.03 49.34 5.01
CA ILE A 664 -5.61 50.27 3.97
C ILE A 664 -6.79 50.38 3.00
N HIS A 665 -7.23 51.60 2.73
CA HIS A 665 -8.28 51.88 1.77
C HIS A 665 -7.82 52.96 0.81
N ASP A 666 -7.96 52.70 -0.49
CA ASP A 666 -7.59 53.59 -1.56
C ASP A 666 -6.11 53.99 -1.54
N GLY A 667 -5.23 53.09 -1.05
CA GLY A 667 -3.80 53.34 -0.84
C GLY A 667 -3.46 54.22 0.37
N ARG A 668 -4.36 54.35 1.35
CA ARG A 668 -4.14 55.11 2.59
C ARG A 668 -4.41 54.25 3.81
N VAL A 669 -3.56 54.34 4.83
CA VAL A 669 -3.80 53.68 6.12
C VAL A 669 -4.99 54.36 6.80
N MET A 670 -6.08 53.61 6.97
CA MET A 670 -7.30 54.04 7.66
C MET A 670 -7.38 53.46 9.08
N HIS A 671 -6.78 52.29 9.28
CA HIS A 671 -6.59 51.66 10.57
C HIS A 671 -5.19 51.07 10.66
N ASP A 672 -4.50 51.30 11.77
CA ASP A 672 -3.25 50.65 12.14
C ASP A 672 -3.12 50.62 13.65
N ARG A 673 -3.17 49.40 14.20
CA ARG A 673 -3.07 49.16 15.63
C ARG A 673 -1.71 49.56 16.19
N THR A 674 -0.64 49.40 15.43
CA THR A 674 0.74 49.65 15.87
C THR A 674 1.02 51.16 16.00
N SER A 675 0.49 51.98 15.09
CA SER A 675 0.59 53.45 15.17
C SER A 675 -0.53 54.12 15.98
N GLY A 676 -1.57 53.38 16.37
CA GLY A 676 -2.70 53.89 17.15
C GLY A 676 -3.77 54.62 16.34
N VAL A 677 -3.74 54.53 15.01
CA VAL A 677 -4.79 55.03 14.12
C VAL A 677 -5.94 54.02 14.17
N LEU A 678 -6.90 54.19 15.07
CA LEU A 678 -8.01 53.25 15.26
C LEU A 678 -9.32 53.84 14.72
N SER A 679 -9.60 53.67 13.42
CA SER A 679 -10.92 53.97 12.84
C SER A 679 -11.58 52.70 12.33
N GLU A 680 -12.13 51.90 13.27
CA GLU A 680 -13.01 50.78 12.89
C GLU A 680 -14.30 51.27 12.21
N GLU A 681 -14.68 52.52 12.43
CA GLU A 681 -15.83 53.13 11.76
C GLU A 681 -15.66 53.15 10.24
N SER A 682 -14.47 53.48 9.75
CA SER A 682 -14.18 53.49 8.30
C SER A 682 -14.30 52.08 7.70
N TYR A 683 -13.82 51.06 8.43
CA TYR A 683 -13.94 49.66 8.04
C TYR A 683 -15.41 49.20 8.04
N ALA A 684 -16.17 49.51 9.10
CA ALA A 684 -17.59 49.18 9.20
C ALA A 684 -18.43 49.86 8.12
N GLN A 685 -18.16 51.13 7.82
CA GLN A 685 -18.86 51.87 6.75
C GLN A 685 -18.65 51.22 5.38
N VAL A 686 -17.44 50.72 5.12
CA VAL A 686 -17.12 50.05 3.86
C VAL A 686 -17.89 48.73 3.71
N LEU A 687 -18.01 47.95 4.79
CA LEU A 687 -18.81 46.72 4.83
C LEU A 687 -20.31 46.98 4.71
N ASP A 688 -20.82 48.09 5.25
CA ASP A 688 -22.26 48.41 5.24
C ASP A 688 -22.74 48.99 3.90
N ARG A 689 -21.89 49.78 3.21
CA ARG A 689 -22.23 50.47 1.95
C ARG A 689 -22.61 49.55 0.77
N ARG A 690 -22.35 48.24 0.83
CA ARG A 690 -22.75 47.27 -0.22
C ARG A 690 -23.76 46.20 0.22
N LYS A 691 -24.33 46.29 1.43
CA LYS A 691 -25.33 45.33 1.94
C LYS A 691 -26.74 45.41 1.31
N LYS A 692 -27.00 46.17 0.24
CA LYS A 692 -28.31 46.15 -0.46
C LYS A 692 -28.17 46.33 -1.99
N PRO A 693 -28.96 45.63 -2.84
CA PRO A 693 -30.15 44.80 -2.54
C PRO A 693 -30.15 43.38 -3.17
N THR A 694 -30.43 42.35 -2.37
CA THR A 694 -31.63 41.45 -2.46
C THR A 694 -31.49 40.30 -1.44
N GLU A 695 -32.43 40.23 -0.50
CA GLU A 695 -32.83 39.02 0.26
C GLU A 695 -31.82 38.24 1.13
N TYR A 696 -30.74 38.85 1.63
CA TYR A 696 -29.90 38.22 2.67
C TYR A 696 -30.14 38.72 4.11
N GLY A 697 -31.06 39.67 4.29
CA GLY A 697 -31.13 40.52 5.49
C GLY A 697 -32.22 40.21 6.53
N ALA A 698 -32.65 38.96 6.71
CA ALA A 698 -33.72 38.63 7.68
C ALA A 698 -33.28 37.90 8.96
N TRP A 699 -32.02 37.47 9.11
CA TRP A 699 -31.64 36.52 10.17
C TRP A 699 -30.81 37.05 11.35
N VAL A 700 -30.49 38.35 11.40
CA VAL A 700 -29.69 38.93 12.52
C VAL A 700 -30.58 39.66 13.54
N ARG A 701 -31.82 39.22 13.78
CA ARG A 701 -32.71 39.88 14.76
C ARG A 701 -33.27 39.03 15.90
N GLU A 702 -32.91 37.75 15.99
CA GLU A 702 -33.20 36.96 17.19
C GLU A 702 -32.05 35.99 17.48
N TRP A 703 -31.01 36.47 18.15
CA TRP A 703 -30.13 35.70 19.05
C TRP A 703 -29.56 36.65 20.10
#